data_AF-A0A7T8GU03-F1
#
_entry.id   AF-A0A7T8GU03-F1
#
_cell.length_a   1.000
_cell.length_b   1.000
_cell.length_c   1.000
_cell.angle_alpha   90.00
_cell.angle_beta   90.00
_cell.angle_gamma   90.00
#
_symmetry.space_group_name_H-M   'P 1'
#
loop_
_entity.id
_entity.type
_entity.pdbx_description
1 polymer ?
#
loop_
_entity_poly.entity_id
_entity_poly.type
_entity_poly.pdbx_seq_one_letter_code
_entity_poly.pdbx_strand_id
1 'polypeptide(L)'
;LNECEEWGYCDQLCSNSFGTYNCSCIEGYERRNDTCVAKATYPKMSLFVEHVDDMIYEFDPSGKEIKKITNASDASDIDFNWRRKRLFFTDAEKRKVFNVHANPSPRGKDSFQVVYSLPGSWSPVAVAVDWITDNVYVVDALGQKVDVFDVGGIHNAIVLSSNLTSPVDISLDPTVGYMFITDNLRVVRAHMDGSFLKPIVVDTVYRASGIAVDIITKRVFWTDILLDYIETVDYDGKNRHNIFRGVSNIQTPSRITLFERKIYWIDSTKLAILSVDKFKGKNSIKPVIPLTKDGKDPKGIVAYHENLQPSADNPCKSSSCAHLCIITARSENEGSSLSDNLGYRCACNVGYRLVNNRRCERIEEFLMYSQQKFIKGKVLNPDTSSFTDAIQPIVSRSARFVGLDFDYYEGYIYYSDVILDVIYKVKIQGTERENVLASQNEGVEGLAIDWASRNLYYIDSRKGTLNILSTRNTTYRRTLLEDLKRPRAIVVHPNKGYIFFSEWDRPANISRANSDGTDVLVFENVLLGWPNGLSMDYEKDRLYWCDALLDHIQHADLNGNDVRTISSRLIRHPFSLVVYGDKLFVTDWRLDAIIEMNRVDGSGERIIEKVEESNRLYGIKIYSKSAQKIIEGHPCHKDNGGCAKLCFPIPDNKTDVGIVARCGCPYGEKLSSDGRNCESDPGTEPPVPACKHSWDFTCDNQRCIPKTWVCDGDDDCLDNSDENQNCTAPTCTENDFQCGNGRCIPKGYFCDGDKDCDDFSGCQNVTCESNQFSCDNGRCIPMTWKCDGENDCGDSSDEGDFCAEKTCAYFQFSCASSGHCIPQSWVCDGDNDCFDNADEEGCPPITCSASQFKCNNQKQCIHESYKCDGITDCEDASDELGCPSIAPDQCADQQFKCKTSGICIPIRWHCDGTPDCGDGSDEPSTCGSIDCQENYFQCKNSKCVYKSFVCDGEDDCGDGDGSDESLEHACKAPEFVCPSGTWSCPGITGHCVPHDKICDDHIDCPNGADEGPGCDANECSNSRSVCSNGCIETPGGALCTCPKGEVLNGTECMDLDECAVPGMCSQICTNVKKSYICSCVDGYELEGNTSVRP
;
A
#
# COMPACT_ATOMS: atom_id res chain seq x y z
N LEU A 1 26.75 41.38 -28.06
CA LEU A 1 25.84 40.31 -27.65
C LEU A 1 26.11 39.10 -28.54
N ASN A 2 25.74 37.91 -28.09
CA ASN A 2 25.65 36.75 -28.96
C ASN A 2 24.17 36.38 -29.07
N GLU A 3 23.50 36.88 -30.10
CA GLU A 3 22.07 36.66 -30.35
C GLU A 3 21.75 35.17 -30.57
N CYS A 4 22.76 34.33 -30.86
CA CYS A 4 22.60 32.88 -30.98
C CYS A 4 22.61 32.13 -29.64
N GLU A 5 23.03 32.77 -28.54
CA GLU A 5 22.93 32.21 -27.18
C GLU A 5 21.59 32.53 -26.52
N GLU A 6 20.83 33.50 -27.06
CA GLU A 6 19.49 33.85 -26.59
C GLU A 6 18.41 33.12 -27.42
N TRP A 7 17.38 32.62 -26.73
CA TRP A 7 16.25 31.98 -27.42
C TRP A 7 15.38 33.02 -28.14
N GLY A 8 15.05 32.74 -29.40
CA GLY A 8 14.03 33.50 -30.14
C GLY A 8 14.50 34.27 -31.37
N TYR A 9 15.80 34.42 -31.60
CA TYR A 9 16.33 35.15 -32.77
C TYR A 9 16.26 34.35 -34.07
N CYS A 10 16.57 33.06 -34.02
CA CYS A 10 16.52 32.16 -35.17
C CYS A 10 15.61 30.96 -34.91
N ASP A 11 14.95 30.49 -35.97
CA ASP A 11 13.99 29.40 -35.91
C ASP A 11 14.64 28.02 -35.72
N GLN A 12 15.81 27.82 -36.33
CA GLN A 12 16.56 26.56 -36.34
C GLN A 12 18.06 26.77 -36.10
N LEU A 13 18.80 27.24 -37.12
CA LEU A 13 20.24 27.45 -37.03
C LEU A 13 20.57 28.94 -36.94
N CYS A 14 21.50 29.30 -36.06
CA CYS A 14 21.99 30.65 -35.89
C CYS A 14 23.50 30.70 -36.06
N SER A 15 23.99 31.61 -36.89
CA SER A 15 25.42 31.91 -37.04
C SER A 15 25.68 33.35 -36.60
N ASN A 16 26.43 33.51 -35.51
CA ASN A 16 26.78 34.83 -35.01
C ASN A 16 27.97 35.40 -35.80
N SER A 17 27.91 36.68 -36.11
CA SER A 17 28.97 37.43 -36.80
C SER A 17 29.20 38.75 -36.07
N PHE A 18 30.36 39.39 -36.27
CA PHE A 18 30.71 40.60 -35.51
C PHE A 18 29.70 41.73 -35.79
N GLY A 19 28.77 41.96 -34.85
CA GLY A 19 27.74 42.99 -34.92
C GLY A 19 26.43 42.60 -35.64
N THR A 20 26.29 41.36 -36.10
CA THR A 20 25.08 40.85 -36.78
C THR A 20 24.92 39.35 -36.58
N TYR A 21 23.74 38.79 -36.82
CA TYR A 21 23.52 37.33 -36.84
C TYR A 21 22.86 36.91 -38.16
N ASN A 22 23.01 35.65 -38.55
CA ASN A 22 22.35 35.09 -39.72
C ASN A 22 21.68 33.76 -39.39
N CYS A 23 20.39 33.66 -39.68
CA CYS A 23 19.59 32.47 -39.49
C CYS A 23 19.58 31.58 -40.75
N SER A 24 19.71 30.28 -40.56
CA SER A 24 19.58 29.28 -41.63
C SER A 24 18.67 28.13 -41.21
N CYS A 25 18.24 27.32 -42.17
CA CYS A 25 17.40 26.15 -41.95
C CYS A 25 18.20 24.87 -42.17
N ILE A 26 17.88 23.83 -41.42
CA ILE A 26 18.49 22.50 -41.58
C ILE A 26 17.96 21.81 -42.85
N GLU A 27 18.62 20.73 -43.26
CA GLU A 27 18.16 19.89 -44.37
C GLU A 27 16.73 19.40 -44.14
N GLY A 28 15.93 19.34 -45.22
CA GLY A 28 14.49 19.06 -45.15
C GLY A 28 13.60 20.29 -44.98
N TYR A 29 14.17 21.46 -44.63
CA TYR A 29 13.47 22.73 -44.52
C TYR A 29 13.95 23.76 -45.56
N GLU A 30 13.09 24.73 -45.87
CA GLU A 30 13.38 25.88 -46.72
C GLU A 30 12.99 27.18 -46.00
N ARG A 31 13.79 28.23 -46.17
CA ARG A 31 13.52 29.55 -45.58
C ARG A 31 12.43 30.26 -46.38
N ARG A 32 11.31 30.60 -45.73
CA ARG A 32 10.25 31.45 -46.27
C ARG A 32 9.98 32.59 -45.28
N ASN A 33 10.15 33.84 -45.71
CA ASN A 33 9.87 35.03 -44.88
C ASN A 33 10.47 34.94 -43.46
N ASP A 34 11.76 34.62 -43.36
CA ASP A 34 12.51 34.43 -42.10
C ASP A 34 12.06 33.29 -41.18
N THR A 35 11.18 32.40 -41.64
CA THR A 35 10.84 31.15 -40.94
C THR A 35 11.30 29.93 -41.73
N CYS A 36 11.55 28.82 -41.04
CA CYS A 36 11.92 27.55 -41.65
C CYS A 36 10.68 26.67 -41.79
N VAL A 37 10.33 26.31 -43.02
CA VAL A 37 9.14 25.49 -43.35
C VAL A 37 9.60 24.22 -44.06
N ALA A 38 8.96 23.09 -43.80
CA ALA A 38 9.29 21.83 -44.46
C ALA A 38 9.16 21.96 -45.99
N LYS A 39 10.12 21.38 -46.74
CA LYS A 39 10.13 21.45 -48.21
C LYS A 39 8.89 20.78 -48.80
N ALA A 40 8.30 21.40 -49.83
CA ALA A 40 7.07 20.90 -50.48
C ALA A 40 7.22 19.53 -51.18
N THR A 41 8.45 19.01 -51.32
CA THR A 41 8.74 17.66 -51.83
C THR A 41 8.39 16.55 -50.84
N TYR A 42 8.23 16.88 -49.56
CA TYR A 42 7.85 15.92 -48.52
C TYR A 42 6.32 15.84 -48.38
N PRO A 43 5.79 14.69 -47.91
CA PRO A 43 4.38 14.57 -47.56
C PRO A 43 4.00 15.65 -46.55
N LYS A 44 2.77 16.16 -46.65
CA LYS A 44 2.26 17.12 -45.66
C LYS A 44 2.24 16.47 -44.28
N MET A 45 2.55 17.26 -43.26
CA MET A 45 2.39 16.85 -41.86
C MET A 45 0.90 16.55 -41.59
N SER A 46 0.66 15.50 -40.81
CA SER A 46 -0.64 15.14 -40.27
C SER A 46 -0.56 15.06 -38.74
N LEU A 47 -1.68 15.24 -38.06
CA LEU A 47 -1.84 15.01 -36.63
C LEU A 47 -2.60 13.70 -36.43
N PHE A 48 -2.04 12.79 -35.64
CA PHE A 48 -2.78 11.64 -35.14
C PHE A 48 -3.27 11.95 -33.75
N VAL A 49 -4.57 11.73 -33.56
CA VAL A 49 -5.30 12.17 -32.37
C VAL A 49 -6.24 11.06 -31.97
N GLU A 50 -6.23 10.72 -30.69
CA GLU A 50 -7.36 9.99 -30.11
C GLU A 50 -8.56 10.94 -30.04
N HIS A 51 -9.66 10.53 -30.64
CA HIS A 51 -10.89 11.28 -30.64
C HIS A 51 -11.86 10.64 -29.64
N VAL A 52 -12.78 11.47 -29.15
CA VAL A 52 -13.79 11.20 -28.11
C VAL A 52 -14.68 9.96 -28.34
N ASP A 53 -14.70 9.38 -29.55
CA ASP A 53 -15.39 8.11 -29.87
C ASP A 53 -14.50 6.87 -29.71
N ASP A 54 -13.44 6.94 -28.89
CA ASP A 54 -12.52 5.83 -28.61
C ASP A 54 -11.85 5.30 -29.91
N MET A 55 -11.42 6.24 -30.76
CA MET A 55 -10.82 5.92 -32.07
C MET A 55 -9.71 6.90 -32.42
N ILE A 56 -8.70 6.40 -33.13
CA ILE A 56 -7.58 7.23 -33.61
C ILE A 56 -7.87 7.72 -35.03
N TYR A 57 -7.77 9.04 -35.23
CA TYR A 57 -7.96 9.72 -36.51
C TYR A 57 -6.69 10.40 -36.97
N GLU A 58 -6.59 10.56 -38.29
CA GLU A 58 -5.61 11.43 -38.94
C GLU A 58 -6.28 12.74 -39.33
N PHE A 59 -5.74 13.86 -38.87
CA PHE A 59 -6.15 15.21 -39.22
C PHE A 59 -5.05 15.94 -39.98
N ASP A 60 -5.44 16.87 -40.85
CA ASP A 60 -4.49 17.82 -41.43
C ASP A 60 -4.14 18.95 -40.43
N PRO A 61 -3.08 19.75 -40.68
CA PRO A 61 -2.67 20.83 -39.78
C PRO A 61 -3.68 21.99 -39.66
N SER A 62 -4.74 21.98 -40.48
CA SER A 62 -5.87 22.92 -40.40
C SER A 62 -7.08 22.35 -39.67
N GLY A 63 -6.99 21.13 -39.16
CA GLY A 63 -8.03 20.45 -38.39
C GLY A 63 -9.06 19.70 -39.23
N LYS A 64 -8.81 19.52 -40.54
CA LYS A 64 -9.69 18.72 -41.38
C LYS A 64 -9.39 17.23 -41.20
N GLU A 65 -10.41 16.46 -40.86
CA GLU A 65 -10.33 15.00 -40.79
C GLU A 65 -9.95 14.42 -42.16
N ILE A 66 -8.92 13.57 -42.19
CA ILE A 66 -8.44 12.88 -43.38
C ILE A 66 -9.01 11.46 -43.42
N LYS A 67 -8.78 10.67 -42.36
CA LYS A 67 -9.19 9.27 -42.29
C LYS A 67 -9.21 8.73 -40.86
N LYS A 68 -10.01 7.68 -40.66
CA LYS A 68 -10.04 6.84 -39.44
C LYS A 68 -8.99 5.72 -39.52
N ILE A 69 -8.25 5.47 -38.44
CA ILE A 69 -7.15 4.50 -38.41
C ILE A 69 -7.55 3.19 -37.73
N THR A 70 -7.87 3.26 -36.45
CA THR A 70 -8.17 2.08 -35.62
C THR A 70 -9.04 2.47 -34.43
N ASN A 71 -9.72 1.48 -33.85
CA ASN A 71 -10.40 1.61 -32.57
C ASN A 71 -9.37 1.50 -31.44
N ALA A 72 -9.51 2.32 -30.41
CA ALA A 72 -8.70 2.29 -29.20
C ALA A 72 -9.65 2.54 -28.01
N SER A 73 -9.67 1.68 -26.99
CA SER A 73 -10.69 1.79 -25.94
C SER A 73 -10.52 3.04 -25.07
N ASP A 74 -9.28 3.29 -24.61
CA ASP A 74 -8.89 4.49 -23.87
C ASP A 74 -7.42 4.78 -24.20
N ALA A 75 -7.16 5.50 -25.30
CA ALA A 75 -5.81 5.64 -25.83
C ALA A 75 -5.05 6.74 -25.09
N SER A 76 -4.17 6.36 -24.16
CA SER A 76 -3.50 7.32 -23.26
C SER A 76 -2.32 8.08 -23.86
N ASP A 77 -1.75 7.59 -24.96
CA ASP A 77 -0.63 8.21 -25.68
C ASP A 77 -0.40 7.55 -27.04
N ILE A 78 0.27 8.26 -27.97
CA ILE A 78 0.52 7.82 -29.35
C ILE A 78 1.91 8.27 -29.81
N ASP A 79 2.69 7.36 -30.39
CA ASP A 79 3.93 7.68 -31.11
C ASP A 79 4.06 6.86 -32.42
N PHE A 80 5.12 7.05 -33.20
CA PHE A 80 5.23 6.48 -34.55
C PHE A 80 6.64 6.04 -34.92
N ASN A 81 6.71 5.24 -35.99
CA ASN A 81 7.95 4.94 -36.70
C ASN A 81 7.75 5.24 -38.19
N TRP A 82 8.32 6.35 -38.66
CA TRP A 82 8.18 6.85 -40.02
C TRP A 82 8.70 5.86 -41.06
N ARG A 83 9.84 5.23 -40.78
CA ARG A 83 10.51 4.30 -41.71
C ARG A 83 9.71 3.02 -41.89
N ARG A 84 9.09 2.52 -40.81
CA ARG A 84 8.24 1.32 -40.84
C ARG A 84 6.77 1.61 -41.16
N LYS A 85 6.37 2.90 -41.23
CA LYS A 85 4.98 3.35 -41.43
C LYS A 85 4.04 2.76 -40.37
N ARG A 86 4.47 2.75 -39.11
CA ARG A 86 3.71 2.21 -37.98
C ARG A 86 3.39 3.30 -36.96
N LEU A 87 2.25 3.16 -36.29
CA LEU A 87 1.84 3.92 -35.11
C LEU A 87 1.81 2.98 -33.91
N PHE A 88 2.20 3.49 -32.77
CA PHE A 88 2.20 2.83 -31.48
C PHE A 88 1.31 3.63 -30.54
N PHE A 89 0.44 2.98 -29.79
CA PHE A 89 -0.40 3.67 -28.81
C PHE A 89 -0.63 2.79 -27.59
N THR A 90 -0.73 3.42 -26.42
CA THR A 90 -1.07 2.75 -25.16
C THR A 90 -2.58 2.78 -24.96
N ASP A 91 -3.16 1.69 -24.48
CA ASP A 91 -4.58 1.58 -24.14
C ASP A 91 -4.70 1.26 -22.63
N ALA A 92 -5.18 2.23 -21.84
CA ALA A 92 -5.22 2.12 -20.38
C ALA A 92 -6.30 1.15 -19.90
N GLU A 93 -7.43 1.05 -20.60
CA GLU A 93 -8.50 0.11 -20.28
C GLU A 93 -8.03 -1.33 -20.53
N LYS A 94 -7.43 -1.60 -21.70
CA LYS A 94 -6.91 -2.93 -22.05
C LYS A 94 -5.55 -3.25 -21.45
N ARG A 95 -4.89 -2.27 -20.81
CA ARG A 95 -3.54 -2.36 -20.21
C ARG A 95 -2.49 -2.93 -21.18
N LYS A 96 -2.51 -2.44 -22.42
CA LYS A 96 -1.71 -2.98 -23.54
C LYS A 96 -1.16 -1.87 -24.40
N VAL A 97 -0.06 -2.14 -25.10
CA VAL A 97 0.45 -1.25 -26.15
C VAL A 97 0.22 -1.91 -27.50
N PHE A 98 -0.30 -1.14 -28.43
CA PHE A 98 -0.72 -1.61 -29.74
C PHE A 98 0.11 -0.98 -30.85
N ASN A 99 0.43 -1.77 -31.87
CA ASN A 99 1.13 -1.32 -33.06
C ASN A 99 0.29 -1.57 -34.32
N VAL A 100 -0.03 -0.49 -35.03
CA VAL A 100 -0.86 -0.51 -36.26
C VAL A 100 -0.15 0.17 -37.43
N HIS A 101 -0.54 -0.16 -38.66
CA HIS A 101 -0.02 0.53 -39.83
C HIS A 101 -0.62 1.94 -39.94
N ALA A 102 0.19 2.95 -40.25
CA ALA A 102 -0.25 4.36 -40.33
C ALA A 102 -1.22 4.64 -41.51
N ASN A 103 -1.33 3.70 -42.45
CA ASN A 103 -2.27 3.79 -43.57
C ASN A 103 -2.94 2.43 -43.84
N PRO A 104 -3.84 1.98 -42.96
CA PRO A 104 -4.38 0.63 -43.04
C PRO A 104 -5.22 0.42 -44.32
N SER A 105 -5.00 -0.71 -44.99
CA SER A 105 -5.79 -1.11 -46.17
C SER A 105 -7.26 -1.35 -45.78
N PRO A 106 -8.26 -0.84 -46.53
CA PRO A 106 -9.70 -1.03 -46.24
C PRO A 106 -10.18 -2.48 -46.19
N ARG A 107 -9.36 -3.44 -46.66
CA ARG A 107 -9.68 -4.89 -46.75
C ARG A 107 -9.07 -5.74 -45.63
N GLY A 108 -8.59 -5.14 -44.54
CA GLY A 108 -8.30 -5.84 -43.27
C GLY A 108 -7.17 -6.88 -43.28
N LYS A 109 -6.32 -6.94 -44.32
CA LYS A 109 -5.22 -7.92 -44.40
C LYS A 109 -3.84 -7.40 -43.94
N ASP A 110 -3.64 -6.08 -43.90
CA ASP A 110 -2.40 -5.45 -43.42
C ASP A 110 -2.48 -4.96 -41.96
N SER A 111 -3.64 -5.15 -41.30
CA SER A 111 -3.92 -4.69 -39.93
C SER A 111 -3.55 -5.73 -38.87
N PHE A 112 -2.43 -6.45 -39.03
CA PHE A 112 -1.92 -7.25 -37.91
C PHE A 112 -1.43 -6.31 -36.82
N GLN A 113 -2.22 -6.24 -35.75
CA GLN A 113 -1.94 -5.50 -34.54
C GLN A 113 -0.94 -6.33 -33.70
N VAL A 114 0.29 -5.86 -33.59
CA VAL A 114 1.22 -6.43 -32.60
C VAL A 114 0.87 -5.80 -31.27
N VAL A 115 0.76 -6.63 -30.25
CA VAL A 115 0.34 -6.24 -28.91
C VAL A 115 1.47 -6.51 -27.95
N TYR A 116 1.97 -5.48 -27.28
CA TYR A 116 2.88 -5.63 -26.15
C TYR A 116 2.03 -5.73 -24.89
N SER A 117 2.33 -6.71 -24.05
CA SER A 117 1.67 -6.93 -22.77
C SER A 117 2.64 -7.56 -21.79
N LEU A 118 2.67 -7.06 -20.56
CA LEU A 118 3.37 -7.71 -19.45
C LEU A 118 2.38 -8.43 -18.54
N PRO A 119 2.79 -9.55 -17.92
CA PRO A 119 1.95 -10.24 -16.95
C PRO A 119 1.86 -9.43 -15.64
N GLY A 120 0.73 -9.56 -14.93
CA GLY A 120 0.47 -8.85 -13.68
C GLY A 120 -0.18 -7.47 -13.86
N SER A 121 -0.09 -6.63 -12.83
CA SER A 121 -0.70 -5.29 -12.82
C SER A 121 0.17 -4.28 -13.57
N TRP A 122 0.13 -4.29 -14.91
CA TRP A 122 0.84 -3.33 -15.75
C TRP A 122 -0.10 -2.19 -16.19
N SER A 123 0.34 -0.93 -16.13
CA SER A 123 -0.49 0.24 -16.47
C SER A 123 0.26 1.19 -17.43
N PRO A 124 0.39 0.82 -18.72
CA PRO A 124 1.10 1.63 -19.71
C PRO A 124 0.34 2.95 -19.98
N VAL A 125 0.98 4.09 -19.71
CA VAL A 125 0.35 5.43 -19.86
C VAL A 125 0.98 6.29 -20.96
N ALA A 126 2.21 5.98 -21.36
CA ALA A 126 2.94 6.70 -22.41
C ALA A 126 3.86 5.77 -23.19
N VAL A 127 4.14 6.10 -24.45
CA VAL A 127 4.98 5.32 -25.36
C VAL A 127 5.86 6.24 -26.19
N ALA A 128 7.15 5.92 -26.29
CA ALA A 128 8.06 6.60 -27.22
C ALA A 128 8.94 5.62 -28.00
N VAL A 129 9.15 5.90 -29.27
CA VAL A 129 9.80 4.99 -30.22
C VAL A 129 11.21 5.48 -30.56
N ASP A 130 12.20 4.61 -30.38
CA ASP A 130 13.53 4.81 -30.96
C ASP A 130 13.53 4.34 -32.41
N TRP A 131 13.39 5.29 -33.34
CA TRP A 131 13.39 5.03 -34.78
C TRP A 131 14.77 4.64 -35.35
N ILE A 132 15.85 4.81 -34.59
CA ILE A 132 17.21 4.46 -35.01
C ILE A 132 17.48 2.98 -34.77
N THR A 133 17.18 2.47 -33.57
CA THR A 133 17.39 1.04 -33.22
C THR A 133 16.17 0.15 -33.39
N ASP A 134 14.99 0.70 -33.62
CA ASP A 134 13.71 -0.03 -33.55
C ASP A 134 13.47 -0.63 -32.14
N ASN A 135 13.64 0.19 -31.10
CA ASN A 135 13.19 -0.10 -29.74
C ASN A 135 11.97 0.77 -29.38
N VAL A 136 11.14 0.31 -28.44
CA VAL A 136 9.94 1.00 -27.96
C VAL A 136 10.03 1.14 -26.44
N TYR A 137 9.96 2.36 -25.94
CA TYR A 137 9.97 2.70 -24.52
C TYR A 137 8.53 2.91 -24.06
N VAL A 138 8.17 2.36 -22.90
CA VAL A 138 6.81 2.44 -22.36
C VAL A 138 6.89 2.84 -20.90
N VAL A 139 6.14 3.86 -20.53
CA VAL A 139 6.01 4.31 -19.13
C VAL A 139 4.87 3.55 -18.46
N ASP A 140 5.17 2.91 -17.34
CA ASP A 140 4.18 2.26 -16.48
C ASP A 140 3.93 3.12 -15.23
N ALA A 141 2.75 3.73 -15.17
CA ALA A 141 2.38 4.62 -14.07
C ALA A 141 2.19 3.86 -12.75
N LEU A 142 1.69 2.62 -12.81
CA LEU A 142 1.45 1.81 -11.60
C LEU A 142 2.75 1.18 -11.11
N GLY A 143 3.58 0.69 -12.02
CA GLY A 143 4.91 0.15 -11.74
C GLY A 143 5.96 1.19 -11.38
N GLN A 144 5.68 2.49 -11.57
CA GLN A 144 6.63 3.60 -11.41
C GLN A 144 7.95 3.33 -12.14
N LYS A 145 7.86 2.91 -13.41
CA LYS A 145 9.02 2.42 -14.16
C LYS A 145 8.93 2.72 -15.66
N VAL A 146 10.07 2.59 -16.34
CA VAL A 146 10.16 2.67 -17.81
C VAL A 146 10.67 1.35 -18.35
N ASP A 147 9.83 0.70 -19.14
CA ASP A 147 10.13 -0.53 -19.86
C ASP A 147 10.66 -0.22 -21.26
N VAL A 148 11.54 -1.07 -21.78
CA VAL A 148 11.98 -1.05 -23.19
C VAL A 148 11.72 -2.41 -23.83
N PHE A 149 11.16 -2.37 -25.03
CA PHE A 149 10.87 -3.54 -25.86
C PHE A 149 11.61 -3.42 -27.20
N ASP A 150 11.97 -4.55 -27.79
CA ASP A 150 12.24 -4.55 -29.22
C ASP A 150 10.94 -4.27 -30.00
N VAL A 151 11.01 -3.70 -31.20
CA VAL A 151 9.80 -3.51 -32.02
C VAL A 151 9.08 -4.84 -32.34
N GLY A 152 9.73 -5.99 -32.18
CA GLY A 152 9.08 -7.30 -32.27
C GLY A 152 8.25 -7.71 -31.05
N GLY A 153 8.50 -7.14 -29.87
CA GLY A 153 7.87 -7.51 -28.59
C GLY A 153 8.34 -8.86 -28.04
N ILE A 154 9.49 -9.35 -28.50
CA ILE A 154 10.08 -10.63 -28.10
C ILE A 154 10.87 -10.48 -26.81
N HIS A 155 11.59 -9.36 -26.65
CA HIS A 155 12.44 -9.10 -25.50
C HIS A 155 12.04 -7.79 -24.83
N ASN A 156 12.01 -7.78 -23.50
CA ASN A 156 11.73 -6.60 -22.70
C ASN A 156 12.74 -6.45 -21.57
N ALA A 157 13.12 -5.22 -21.25
CA ALA A 157 13.98 -4.90 -20.12
C ALA A 157 13.44 -3.68 -19.37
N ILE A 158 13.80 -3.54 -18.10
CA ILE A 158 13.44 -2.37 -17.29
C ILE A 158 14.61 -1.40 -17.30
N VAL A 159 14.42 -0.24 -17.89
CA VAL A 159 15.45 0.80 -18.06
C VAL A 159 15.60 1.62 -16.79
N LEU A 160 14.47 2.04 -16.21
CA LEU A 160 14.38 2.74 -14.94
C LEU A 160 13.37 2.02 -14.05
N SER A 161 13.81 1.56 -12.88
CA SER A 161 12.99 0.84 -11.90
C SER A 161 12.87 1.52 -10.53
N SER A 162 13.60 2.62 -10.33
CA SER A 162 13.62 3.43 -9.11
C SER A 162 13.81 4.91 -9.46
N ASN A 163 13.60 5.78 -8.47
CA ASN A 163 13.67 7.25 -8.59
C ASN A 163 12.63 7.84 -9.57
N LEU A 164 11.44 7.24 -9.62
CA LEU A 164 10.26 7.77 -10.30
C LEU A 164 9.08 7.66 -9.31
N THR A 165 8.30 8.72 -9.18
CA THR A 165 7.19 8.82 -8.22
C THR A 165 5.85 8.58 -8.89
N SER A 166 5.59 9.26 -9.99
CA SER A 166 4.38 9.18 -10.78
C SER A 166 4.70 9.64 -12.20
N PRO A 167 5.33 8.77 -13.01
CA PRO A 167 5.71 9.12 -14.37
C PRO A 167 4.47 9.17 -15.28
N VAL A 168 4.35 10.24 -16.08
CA VAL A 168 3.12 10.58 -16.83
C VAL A 168 3.32 10.52 -18.35
N ASP A 169 4.49 10.95 -18.84
CA ASP A 169 4.81 11.04 -20.27
C ASP A 169 6.31 10.89 -20.54
N ILE A 170 6.68 10.56 -21.78
CA ILE A 170 8.07 10.33 -22.21
C ILE A 170 8.33 10.86 -23.62
N SER A 171 9.51 11.46 -23.84
CA SER A 171 9.99 11.84 -25.17
C SER A 171 11.48 11.52 -25.34
N LEU A 172 11.90 11.20 -26.56
CA LEU A 172 13.23 10.69 -26.85
C LEU A 172 13.99 11.60 -27.83
N ASP A 173 15.31 11.68 -27.65
CA ASP A 173 16.24 12.09 -28.70
C ASP A 173 17.31 11.00 -28.93
N PRO A 174 17.01 10.00 -29.79
CA PRO A 174 17.94 8.93 -30.14
C PRO A 174 19.19 9.42 -30.89
N THR A 175 19.18 10.64 -31.45
CA THR A 175 20.35 11.19 -32.17
C THR A 175 21.52 11.51 -31.24
N VAL A 176 21.23 11.74 -29.96
CA VAL A 176 22.22 11.99 -28.91
C VAL A 176 22.17 10.96 -27.78
N GLY A 177 21.10 10.16 -27.70
CA GLY A 177 20.95 9.08 -26.73
C GLY A 177 20.33 9.50 -25.39
N TYR A 178 19.45 10.51 -25.42
CA TYR A 178 18.73 10.98 -24.24
C TYR A 178 17.24 10.63 -24.28
N MET A 179 16.67 10.48 -23.09
CA MET A 179 15.23 10.38 -22.85
C MET A 179 14.83 11.40 -21.78
N PHE A 180 13.61 11.92 -21.91
CA PHE A 180 13.03 12.93 -21.03
C PHE A 180 11.67 12.44 -20.54
N ILE A 181 11.42 12.54 -19.24
CA ILE A 181 10.23 11.99 -18.59
C ILE A 181 9.62 13.08 -17.70
N THR A 182 8.30 13.22 -17.74
CA THR A 182 7.54 14.00 -16.76
C THR A 182 7.15 13.09 -15.60
N ASP A 183 7.54 13.47 -14.38
CA ASP A 183 7.34 12.72 -13.15
C ASP A 183 6.61 13.60 -12.14
N ASN A 184 5.34 13.88 -12.41
CA ASN A 184 4.40 14.73 -11.67
C ASN A 184 4.95 16.10 -11.19
N LEU A 185 5.80 16.11 -10.16
CA LEU A 185 6.43 17.29 -9.58
C LEU A 185 7.76 17.70 -10.23
N ARG A 186 8.28 16.91 -11.19
CA ARG A 186 9.57 17.20 -11.83
C ARG A 186 9.63 16.77 -13.29
N VAL A 187 10.60 17.32 -14.02
CA VAL A 187 11.02 16.85 -15.34
C VAL A 187 12.43 16.30 -15.23
N VAL A 188 12.62 15.06 -15.65
CA VAL A 188 13.90 14.36 -15.56
C VAL A 188 14.47 14.02 -16.93
N ARG A 189 15.79 14.08 -17.04
CA ARG A 189 16.57 13.60 -18.18
C ARG A 189 17.34 12.35 -17.76
N ALA A 190 17.39 11.35 -18.62
CA ALA A 190 18.31 10.22 -18.48
C ALA A 190 18.94 9.88 -19.83
N HIS A 191 20.01 9.11 -19.81
CA HIS A 191 20.44 8.41 -21.01
C HIS A 191 19.40 7.33 -21.35
N MET A 192 19.27 6.97 -22.62
CA MET A 192 18.31 5.95 -23.06
C MET A 192 18.58 4.55 -22.49
N ASP A 193 19.78 4.28 -21.97
CA ASP A 193 20.10 3.06 -21.22
C ASP A 193 19.76 3.15 -19.71
N GLY A 194 19.10 4.22 -19.27
CA GLY A 194 18.70 4.45 -17.88
C GLY A 194 19.83 4.96 -16.98
N SER A 195 21.01 5.23 -17.55
CA SER A 195 22.12 5.81 -16.80
C SER A 195 21.99 7.33 -16.68
N PHE A 196 22.66 7.92 -15.69
CA PHE A 196 22.71 9.38 -15.47
C PHE A 196 21.34 10.07 -15.43
N LEU A 197 20.40 9.52 -14.64
CA LEU A 197 19.15 10.20 -14.30
C LEU A 197 19.47 11.52 -13.59
N LYS A 198 19.03 12.63 -14.16
CA LYS A 198 19.23 13.99 -13.67
C LYS A 198 17.89 14.72 -13.70
N PRO A 199 17.38 15.22 -12.57
CA PRO A 199 16.28 16.18 -12.60
C PRO A 199 16.75 17.48 -13.24
N ILE A 200 16.06 17.92 -14.29
CA ILE A 200 16.38 19.15 -15.03
C ILE A 200 15.44 20.30 -14.68
N VAL A 201 14.24 19.98 -14.17
CA VAL A 201 13.29 20.93 -13.59
C VAL A 201 12.70 20.30 -12.35
N VAL A 202 12.81 21.00 -11.21
CA VAL A 202 12.29 20.55 -9.90
C VAL A 202 11.46 21.66 -9.28
N ASP A 203 11.92 22.90 -9.45
CA ASP A 203 11.23 24.07 -8.93
C ASP A 203 10.07 24.48 -9.85
N THR A 204 8.97 24.95 -9.25
CA THR A 204 7.81 25.53 -9.92
C THR A 204 7.11 24.58 -10.91
N VAL A 205 6.98 23.31 -10.56
CA VAL A 205 6.20 22.28 -11.27
C VAL A 205 5.27 21.60 -10.27
N TYR A 206 3.97 21.62 -10.53
CA TYR A 206 2.96 21.02 -9.63
C TYR A 206 2.37 19.75 -10.23
N ARG A 207 2.07 19.76 -11.53
CA ARG A 207 1.54 18.59 -12.23
C ARG A 207 1.97 18.59 -13.68
N ALA A 208 3.24 18.29 -13.91
CA ALA A 208 3.78 18.07 -15.24
C ALA A 208 3.03 16.92 -15.93
N SER A 209 2.51 17.21 -17.12
CA SER A 209 1.72 16.26 -17.90
C SER A 209 2.42 15.87 -19.19
N GLY A 210 2.18 16.60 -20.27
CA GLY A 210 2.73 16.34 -21.60
C GLY A 210 4.18 16.77 -21.74
N ILE A 211 4.95 16.02 -22.54
CA ILE A 211 6.33 16.39 -22.90
C ILE A 211 6.62 16.22 -24.39
N ALA A 212 7.33 17.19 -24.98
CA ALA A 212 7.78 17.11 -26.36
C ALA A 212 9.18 17.72 -26.53
N VAL A 213 9.97 17.16 -27.44
CA VAL A 213 11.37 17.53 -27.63
C VAL A 213 11.60 18.14 -29.02
N ASP A 214 12.16 19.35 -29.06
CA ASP A 214 12.66 19.96 -30.30
C ASP A 214 14.12 19.54 -30.50
N ILE A 215 14.30 18.50 -31.32
CA ILE A 215 15.61 17.88 -31.62
C ILE A 215 16.56 18.85 -32.34
N ILE A 216 16.02 19.84 -33.07
CA ILE A 216 16.82 20.78 -33.87
C ILE A 216 17.42 21.85 -32.96
N THR A 217 16.60 22.42 -32.07
CA THR A 217 17.05 23.48 -31.15
C THR A 217 17.53 22.97 -29.79
N LYS A 218 17.45 21.65 -29.56
CA LYS A 218 17.87 20.96 -28.33
C LYS A 218 17.15 21.52 -27.10
N ARG A 219 15.81 21.59 -27.20
CA ARG A 219 14.94 22.06 -26.11
C ARG A 219 13.83 21.07 -25.80
N VAL A 220 13.42 21.06 -24.55
CA VAL A 220 12.30 20.29 -24.02
C VAL A 220 11.15 21.26 -23.79
N PHE A 221 9.94 20.84 -24.14
CA PHE A 221 8.69 21.55 -23.89
C PHE A 221 7.81 20.66 -23.02
N TRP A 222 7.17 21.24 -22.01
CA TRP A 222 6.21 20.52 -21.18
C TRP A 222 5.01 21.40 -20.81
N THR A 223 3.95 20.72 -20.38
CA THR A 223 2.72 21.34 -19.90
C THR A 223 2.53 21.05 -18.42
N ASP A 224 2.01 22.02 -17.67
CA ASP A 224 1.59 21.83 -16.28
C ASP A 224 0.06 21.99 -16.21
N ILE A 225 -0.63 20.96 -15.72
CA ILE A 225 -2.11 20.93 -15.66
C ILE A 225 -2.64 21.86 -14.57
N LEU A 226 -1.89 22.06 -13.48
CA LEU A 226 -2.37 22.87 -12.34
C LEU A 226 -1.96 24.34 -12.48
N LEU A 227 -0.84 24.64 -13.14
CA LEU A 227 -0.35 26.02 -13.30
C LEU A 227 -0.71 26.69 -14.63
N ASP A 228 -1.45 25.99 -15.51
CA ASP A 228 -1.98 26.51 -16.78
C ASP A 228 -0.94 27.20 -17.67
N TYR A 229 0.20 26.55 -17.90
CA TYR A 229 1.22 27.08 -18.79
C TYR A 229 1.91 26.01 -19.64
N ILE A 230 2.58 26.49 -20.69
CA ILE A 230 3.53 25.71 -21.48
C ILE A 230 4.90 26.38 -21.39
N GLU A 231 5.90 25.60 -21.00
CA GLU A 231 7.26 26.06 -20.78
C GLU A 231 8.28 25.29 -21.60
N THR A 232 9.47 25.88 -21.73
CA THR A 232 10.59 25.26 -22.41
C THR A 232 11.90 25.50 -21.70
N VAL A 233 12.78 24.52 -21.79
CA VAL A 233 14.11 24.52 -21.20
C VAL A 233 15.09 23.85 -22.16
N ASP A 234 16.38 24.18 -22.09
CA ASP A 234 17.38 23.40 -22.82
C ASP A 234 17.58 22.01 -22.20
N TYR A 235 18.30 21.13 -22.89
CA TYR A 235 18.54 19.75 -22.44
C TYR A 235 19.27 19.65 -21.09
N ASP A 236 19.95 20.70 -20.63
CA ASP A 236 20.68 20.69 -19.36
C ASP A 236 19.87 21.22 -18.18
N GLY A 237 18.66 21.75 -18.42
CA GLY A 237 17.82 22.41 -17.44
C GLY A 237 18.06 23.92 -17.33
N LYS A 238 18.81 24.52 -18.26
CA LYS A 238 19.15 25.95 -18.28
C LYS A 238 18.28 26.71 -19.29
N ASN A 239 18.35 28.04 -19.22
CA ASN A 239 17.65 28.97 -20.12
C ASN A 239 16.12 28.74 -20.17
N ARG A 240 15.49 28.52 -19.02
CA ARG A 240 14.04 28.31 -18.93
C ARG A 240 13.28 29.52 -19.48
N HIS A 241 12.33 29.27 -20.37
CA HIS A 241 11.48 30.29 -20.97
C HIS A 241 10.01 29.87 -20.93
N ASN A 242 9.15 30.80 -20.54
CA ASN A 242 7.71 30.63 -20.59
C ASN A 242 7.17 31.03 -21.96
N ILE A 243 6.43 30.12 -22.61
CA ILE A 243 5.81 30.41 -23.91
C ILE A 243 4.55 31.26 -23.70
N PHE A 244 3.75 30.92 -22.68
CA PHE A 244 2.58 31.67 -22.23
C PHE A 244 2.01 31.08 -20.91
N ARG A 245 1.31 31.93 -20.13
CA ARG A 245 0.68 31.61 -18.82
C ARG A 245 -0.75 32.16 -18.74
N GLY A 246 -1.66 31.42 -18.10
CA GLY A 246 -2.87 31.96 -17.45
C GLY A 246 -4.24 31.44 -17.93
N VAL A 247 -5.14 31.31 -16.95
CA VAL A 247 -6.50 30.73 -16.96
C VAL A 247 -7.42 31.24 -18.09
N SER A 248 -7.31 32.52 -18.47
CA SER A 248 -8.13 33.11 -19.56
C SER A 248 -7.93 32.45 -20.92
N ASN A 249 -6.80 31.75 -21.11
CA ASN A 249 -6.42 31.19 -22.40
C ASN A 249 -6.24 29.65 -22.38
N ILE A 250 -6.01 29.05 -21.22
CA ILE A 250 -5.81 27.60 -20.98
C ILE A 250 -6.35 27.32 -19.59
N GLN A 251 -7.08 26.22 -19.38
CA GLN A 251 -7.48 25.80 -18.04
C GLN A 251 -7.03 24.37 -17.68
N THR A 252 -6.64 23.54 -18.66
CA THR A 252 -6.05 22.20 -18.43
C THR A 252 -5.27 21.69 -19.65
N PRO A 253 -4.00 22.10 -19.87
CA PRO A 253 -3.22 21.61 -21.01
C PRO A 253 -2.73 20.18 -20.75
N SER A 254 -3.19 19.22 -21.55
CA SER A 254 -2.79 17.82 -21.52
C SER A 254 -2.14 17.40 -22.84
N ARG A 255 -1.00 16.69 -22.76
CA ARG A 255 -0.20 16.19 -23.89
C ARG A 255 0.22 17.26 -24.92
N ILE A 256 1.38 17.10 -25.51
CA ILE A 256 1.95 18.15 -26.37
C ILE A 256 2.73 17.52 -27.51
N THR A 257 2.62 18.10 -28.69
CA THR A 257 3.45 17.77 -29.83
C THR A 257 3.88 19.04 -30.56
N LEU A 258 4.98 18.97 -31.28
CA LEU A 258 5.58 20.10 -31.98
C LEU A 258 5.86 19.78 -33.44
N PHE A 259 5.69 20.79 -34.29
CA PHE A 259 6.11 20.74 -35.68
C PHE A 259 6.41 22.15 -36.17
N GLU A 260 7.59 22.35 -36.74
CA GLU A 260 8.08 23.67 -37.16
C GLU A 260 8.06 24.68 -35.99
N ARG A 261 7.25 25.73 -36.12
CA ARG A 261 7.06 26.80 -35.15
C ARG A 261 5.85 26.59 -34.27
N LYS A 262 5.04 25.57 -34.56
CA LYS A 262 3.76 25.37 -33.91
C LYS A 262 3.89 24.30 -32.84
N ILE A 263 3.33 24.63 -31.68
CA ILE A 263 3.06 23.71 -30.60
C ILE A 263 1.58 23.39 -30.67
N TYR A 264 1.24 22.12 -30.56
CA TYR A 264 -0.13 21.60 -30.51
C TYR A 264 -0.32 20.87 -29.18
N TRP A 265 -1.44 21.07 -28.51
CA TRP A 265 -1.77 20.41 -27.26
C TRP A 265 -3.27 20.16 -27.17
N ILE A 266 -3.66 19.24 -26.28
CA ILE A 266 -5.06 18.98 -25.96
C ILE A 266 -5.44 19.85 -24.76
N ASP A 267 -6.60 20.50 -24.84
CA ASP A 267 -7.17 21.24 -23.72
C ASP A 267 -8.50 20.58 -23.36
N SER A 268 -8.54 19.88 -22.22
CA SER A 268 -9.71 19.12 -21.74
C SER A 268 -10.88 20.06 -21.45
N THR A 269 -10.61 21.18 -20.80
CA THR A 269 -11.59 22.22 -20.48
C THR A 269 -12.25 22.84 -21.71
N LYS A 270 -11.48 23.10 -22.78
CA LYS A 270 -12.02 23.66 -24.03
C LYS A 270 -12.53 22.60 -25.00
N LEU A 271 -12.34 21.32 -24.68
CA LEU A 271 -12.62 20.17 -25.55
C LEU A 271 -12.12 20.47 -26.98
N ALA A 272 -10.87 20.90 -27.10
CA ALA A 272 -10.28 21.22 -28.39
C ALA A 272 -8.77 21.02 -28.41
N ILE A 273 -8.24 20.69 -29.59
CA ILE A 273 -6.80 20.79 -29.84
C ILE A 273 -6.49 22.22 -30.25
N LEU A 274 -5.61 22.83 -29.50
CA LEU A 274 -5.16 24.20 -29.71
C LEU A 274 -3.78 24.20 -30.36
N SER A 275 -3.43 25.33 -30.99
CA SER A 275 -2.08 25.56 -31.51
C SER A 275 -1.58 26.95 -31.18
N VAL A 276 -0.27 27.07 -30.98
CA VAL A 276 0.41 28.34 -30.66
C VAL A 276 1.75 28.40 -31.39
N ASP A 277 2.17 29.60 -31.80
CA ASP A 277 3.53 29.82 -32.32
C ASP A 277 4.51 29.96 -31.14
N LYS A 278 5.53 29.09 -31.11
CA LYS A 278 6.50 28.96 -30.02
C LYS A 278 7.30 30.22 -29.71
N PHE A 279 7.23 31.26 -30.55
CA PHE A 279 7.90 32.54 -30.31
C PHE A 279 6.95 33.74 -30.18
N LYS A 280 5.70 33.63 -30.67
CA LYS A 280 4.69 34.70 -30.52
C LYS A 280 3.84 34.53 -29.26
N GLY A 281 3.86 33.35 -28.65
CA GLY A 281 3.18 33.06 -27.39
C GLY A 281 1.67 33.31 -27.45
N LYS A 282 1.12 33.84 -26.35
CA LYS A 282 -0.33 33.99 -26.08
C LYS A 282 -1.16 34.58 -27.24
N ASN A 283 -0.60 35.54 -27.98
CA ASN A 283 -1.31 36.24 -29.06
C ASN A 283 -1.55 35.40 -30.33
N SER A 284 -0.99 34.19 -30.39
CA SER A 284 -1.04 33.33 -31.57
C SER A 284 -1.91 32.07 -31.38
N ILE A 285 -2.55 31.91 -30.23
CA ILE A 285 -3.35 30.74 -29.88
C ILE A 285 -4.57 30.65 -30.81
N LYS A 286 -4.78 29.46 -31.39
CA LYS A 286 -5.94 29.17 -32.24
C LYS A 286 -6.44 27.74 -32.01
N PRO A 287 -7.77 27.54 -31.92
CA PRO A 287 -8.34 26.19 -31.99
C PRO A 287 -8.14 25.60 -33.39
N VAL A 288 -7.73 24.33 -33.44
CA VAL A 288 -7.47 23.59 -34.68
C VAL A 288 -8.53 22.51 -34.88
N ILE A 289 -8.74 21.65 -33.88
CA ILE A 289 -9.69 20.53 -33.95
C ILE A 289 -10.67 20.66 -32.78
N PRO A 290 -11.98 20.85 -33.02
CA PRO A 290 -12.98 20.77 -31.95
C PRO A 290 -13.25 19.30 -31.57
N LEU A 291 -13.40 19.02 -30.28
CA LEU A 291 -13.65 17.68 -29.71
C LEU A 291 -15.08 17.59 -29.13
N THR A 292 -16.04 18.25 -29.78
CA THR A 292 -17.35 18.63 -29.20
C THR A 292 -18.41 17.53 -29.18
N LYS A 293 -18.05 16.26 -28.95
CA LYS A 293 -19.05 15.17 -28.88
C LYS A 293 -18.66 14.18 -27.78
N ASP A 294 -19.44 14.17 -26.72
CA ASP A 294 -19.33 13.23 -25.59
C ASP A 294 -18.19 13.57 -24.60
N GLY A 295 -18.53 13.59 -23.31
CA GLY A 295 -17.70 14.11 -22.21
C GLY A 295 -16.52 13.23 -21.82
N LYS A 296 -15.73 12.76 -22.78
CA LYS A 296 -14.43 12.10 -22.55
C LYS A 296 -13.31 13.04 -23.00
N ASP A 297 -12.30 13.21 -22.15
CA ASP A 297 -11.09 13.97 -22.49
C ASP A 297 -10.17 13.11 -23.36
N PRO A 298 -9.78 13.56 -24.56
CA PRO A 298 -8.82 12.82 -25.35
C PRO A 298 -7.42 12.92 -24.74
N LYS A 299 -6.68 11.81 -24.80
CA LYS A 299 -5.42 11.64 -24.05
C LYS A 299 -4.20 11.42 -24.92
N GLY A 300 -4.33 11.40 -26.25
CA GLY A 300 -3.20 11.15 -27.17
C GLY A 300 -3.15 12.10 -28.38
N ILE A 301 -2.00 12.73 -28.60
CA ILE A 301 -1.73 13.56 -29.79
C ILE A 301 -0.27 13.42 -30.25
N VAL A 302 -0.05 13.22 -31.55
CA VAL A 302 1.30 13.23 -32.14
C VAL A 302 1.32 13.82 -33.55
N ALA A 303 2.35 14.62 -33.84
CA ALA A 303 2.62 15.10 -35.19
C ALA A 303 3.38 14.04 -35.99
N TYR A 304 2.89 13.69 -37.18
CA TYR A 304 3.47 12.66 -38.04
C TYR A 304 4.10 13.29 -39.28
N HIS A 305 5.43 13.24 -39.35
CA HIS A 305 6.22 13.73 -40.49
C HIS A 305 7.64 13.13 -40.48
N GLU A 306 8.27 13.04 -41.65
CA GLU A 306 9.64 12.50 -41.81
C GLU A 306 10.69 13.27 -41.01
N ASN A 307 10.67 14.60 -41.11
CA ASN A 307 11.67 15.47 -40.46
C ASN A 307 11.66 15.42 -38.92
N LEU A 308 10.63 14.84 -38.29
CA LEU A 308 10.60 14.64 -36.84
C LEU A 308 11.45 13.44 -36.40
N GLN A 309 11.78 12.53 -37.32
CA GLN A 309 12.62 11.36 -37.08
C GLN A 309 13.86 11.39 -37.97
N PRO A 310 14.80 12.33 -37.73
CA PRO A 310 16.01 12.46 -38.54
C PRO A 310 16.89 11.21 -38.47
N SER A 311 17.60 10.92 -39.56
CA SER A 311 18.57 9.81 -39.61
C SER A 311 19.83 10.16 -38.82
N ALA A 312 20.32 9.22 -38.03
CA ALA A 312 21.67 9.26 -37.45
C ALA A 312 22.36 7.90 -37.58
N ASP A 313 23.67 7.87 -37.32
CA ASP A 313 24.43 6.63 -37.36
C ASP A 313 24.00 5.69 -36.25
N ASN A 314 23.62 4.48 -36.62
CA ASN A 314 23.14 3.46 -35.68
C ASN A 314 24.32 2.58 -35.21
N PRO A 315 24.83 2.77 -33.97
CA PRO A 315 25.94 1.97 -33.43
C PRO A 315 25.56 0.50 -33.17
N CYS A 316 24.26 0.19 -33.09
CA CYS A 316 23.75 -1.17 -32.92
C CYS A 316 23.81 -2.04 -34.17
N LYS A 317 24.01 -1.46 -35.38
CA LYS A 317 24.04 -2.24 -36.65
C LYS A 317 25.13 -3.32 -36.69
N SER A 318 26.28 -3.07 -36.06
CA SER A 318 27.38 -4.04 -35.92
C SER A 318 27.48 -4.65 -34.52
N SER A 319 26.45 -4.45 -33.69
CA SER A 319 26.47 -4.97 -32.33
C SER A 319 26.40 -6.50 -32.30
N SER A 320 26.96 -7.09 -31.26
CA SER A 320 26.87 -8.52 -30.97
C SER A 320 26.05 -8.78 -29.70
N CYS A 321 25.05 -7.94 -29.43
CA CYS A 321 24.18 -8.09 -28.27
C CYS A 321 23.30 -9.32 -28.44
N ALA A 322 23.15 -10.12 -27.38
CA ALA A 322 22.36 -11.34 -27.43
C ALA A 322 20.84 -11.08 -27.49
N HIS A 323 20.34 -10.08 -26.75
CA HIS A 323 18.91 -9.74 -26.71
C HIS A 323 18.66 -8.32 -27.26
N LEU A 324 18.83 -7.27 -26.44
CA LEU A 324 18.54 -5.88 -26.81
C LEU A 324 19.83 -5.08 -27.00
N CYS A 325 19.81 -4.13 -27.93
CA CYS A 325 20.85 -3.13 -28.11
C CYS A 325 20.23 -1.74 -27.97
N ILE A 326 20.69 -0.99 -26.96
CA ILE A 326 20.13 0.30 -26.55
C ILE A 326 21.18 1.37 -26.82
N ILE A 327 20.78 2.45 -27.51
CA ILE A 327 21.64 3.62 -27.69
C ILE A 327 21.84 4.31 -26.35
N THR A 328 23.01 4.91 -26.14
CA THR A 328 23.28 5.75 -24.97
C THR A 328 24.22 6.88 -25.33
N ALA A 329 24.13 8.01 -24.64
CA ALA A 329 25.08 9.10 -24.77
C ALA A 329 26.45 8.68 -24.18
N ARG A 330 27.56 8.99 -24.86
CA ARG A 330 28.91 8.83 -24.29
C ARG A 330 29.15 9.87 -23.19
N SER A 331 29.76 9.45 -22.08
CA SER A 331 29.99 10.27 -20.88
C SER A 331 30.73 11.58 -21.18
N GLU A 332 30.29 12.67 -20.54
CA GLU A 332 30.85 14.04 -20.64
C GLU A 332 32.34 14.17 -20.24
N ASN A 333 32.95 13.12 -19.67
CA ASN A 333 34.33 13.12 -19.17
C ASN A 333 35.40 12.84 -20.25
N GLU A 334 35.03 12.47 -21.47
CA GLU A 334 35.98 12.31 -22.58
C GLU A 334 35.82 13.46 -23.57
N GLY A 335 36.69 14.47 -23.42
CA GLY A 335 36.73 15.65 -24.29
C GLY A 335 36.96 15.28 -25.76
N SER A 336 35.89 15.17 -26.53
CA SER A 336 35.94 15.16 -27.99
C SER A 336 34.70 15.80 -28.61
N SER A 337 34.94 16.48 -29.73
CA SER A 337 34.05 17.31 -30.52
C SER A 337 32.63 16.76 -30.76
N LEU A 338 31.65 17.68 -30.74
CA LEU A 338 30.19 17.56 -30.83
C LEU A 338 29.57 16.73 -31.99
N SER A 339 30.31 15.88 -32.70
CA SER A 339 29.78 15.15 -33.86
C SER A 339 29.96 13.62 -33.86
N ASP A 340 30.62 13.00 -32.87
CA ASP A 340 30.86 11.53 -32.83
C ASP A 340 30.60 10.89 -31.44
N ASN A 341 29.47 11.25 -30.78
CA ASN A 341 29.21 10.94 -29.37
C ASN A 341 28.18 9.82 -29.07
N LEU A 342 27.70 9.08 -30.07
CA LEU A 342 26.67 8.05 -29.84
C LEU A 342 27.28 6.68 -29.49
N GLY A 343 26.93 6.14 -28.32
CA GLY A 343 27.32 4.82 -27.84
C GLY A 343 26.16 3.82 -27.88
N TYR A 344 26.44 2.56 -27.54
CA TYR A 344 25.41 1.56 -27.30
C TYR A 344 25.75 0.68 -26.10
N ARG A 345 24.72 0.13 -25.46
CA ARG A 345 24.80 -0.86 -24.39
C ARG A 345 23.90 -2.05 -24.75
N CYS A 346 24.37 -3.26 -24.45
CA CYS A 346 23.51 -4.43 -24.55
C CYS A 346 22.64 -4.56 -23.29
N ALA A 347 21.37 -4.89 -23.45
CA ALA A 347 20.47 -5.20 -22.35
C ALA A 347 19.89 -6.61 -22.53
N CYS A 348 19.56 -7.24 -21.41
CA CYS A 348 19.02 -8.58 -21.36
C CYS A 348 17.53 -8.54 -20.99
N ASN A 349 16.80 -9.56 -21.43
CA ASN A 349 15.42 -9.76 -21.03
C ASN A 349 15.29 -9.80 -19.50
N VAL A 350 14.20 -9.31 -18.92
CA VAL A 350 13.95 -9.43 -17.47
C VAL A 350 14.11 -10.88 -17.01
N GLY A 351 14.81 -11.10 -15.90
CA GLY A 351 15.20 -12.45 -15.44
C GLY A 351 16.53 -12.98 -16.01
N TYR A 352 17.23 -12.17 -16.81
CA TYR A 352 18.58 -12.45 -17.29
C TYR A 352 19.54 -11.33 -16.90
N ARG A 353 20.76 -11.70 -16.54
CA ARG A 353 21.86 -10.76 -16.30
C ARG A 353 22.78 -10.70 -17.51
N LEU A 354 23.40 -9.53 -17.71
CA LEU A 354 24.39 -9.32 -18.75
C LEU A 354 25.75 -9.88 -18.28
N VAL A 355 26.41 -10.65 -19.15
CA VAL A 355 27.74 -11.23 -18.91
C VAL A 355 28.67 -10.85 -20.06
N ASN A 356 29.89 -10.41 -19.73
CA ASN A 356 30.87 -9.90 -20.69
C ASN A 356 30.33 -8.76 -21.58
N ASN A 357 29.43 -7.94 -21.05
CA ASN A 357 28.76 -6.82 -21.74
C ASN A 357 28.00 -7.17 -23.04
N ARG A 358 27.74 -8.46 -23.33
CA ARG A 358 27.18 -8.90 -24.63
C ARG A 358 26.23 -10.10 -24.55
N ARG A 359 26.50 -11.05 -23.66
CA ARG A 359 25.72 -12.29 -23.53
C ARG A 359 24.75 -12.19 -22.36
N CYS A 360 23.63 -12.90 -22.44
CA CYS A 360 22.61 -12.91 -21.40
C CYS A 360 22.52 -14.31 -20.77
N GLU A 361 22.62 -14.38 -19.44
CA GLU A 361 22.48 -15.61 -18.66
C GLU A 361 21.30 -15.49 -17.71
N ARG A 362 20.54 -16.58 -17.52
CA ARG A 362 19.39 -16.58 -16.61
C ARG A 362 19.85 -16.36 -15.17
N ILE A 363 19.11 -15.52 -14.45
CA ILE A 363 19.37 -15.26 -13.03
C ILE A 363 18.77 -16.42 -12.22
N GLU A 364 19.61 -17.09 -11.44
CA GLU A 364 19.18 -18.14 -10.50
C GLU A 364 19.20 -17.65 -9.05
N GLU A 365 19.90 -16.55 -8.77
CA GLU A 365 20.09 -16.00 -7.43
C GLU A 365 19.91 -14.48 -7.43
N PHE A 366 19.03 -13.97 -6.56
CA PHE A 366 18.78 -12.53 -6.43
C PHE A 366 18.20 -12.17 -5.06
N LEU A 367 18.36 -10.90 -4.68
CA LEU A 367 17.76 -10.32 -3.48
C LEU A 367 16.31 -9.94 -3.78
N MET A 368 15.39 -10.32 -2.93
CA MET A 368 13.96 -9.98 -3.05
C MET A 368 13.52 -9.24 -1.80
N TYR A 369 12.73 -8.18 -1.98
CA TYR A 369 12.23 -7.40 -0.88
C TYR A 369 10.84 -6.85 -1.18
N SER A 370 10.04 -6.71 -0.13
CA SER A 370 8.74 -6.06 -0.18
C SER A 370 8.83 -4.61 0.28
N GLN A 371 8.00 -3.80 -0.34
CA GLN A 371 7.69 -2.41 -0.03
C GLN A 371 6.18 -2.30 0.17
N GLN A 372 5.69 -1.12 0.54
CA GLN A 372 4.26 -0.92 0.74
C GLN A 372 3.44 -1.34 -0.51
N LYS A 373 3.82 -0.87 -1.70
CA LYS A 373 3.09 -1.14 -2.95
C LYS A 373 3.78 -2.10 -3.92
N PHE A 374 5.02 -2.51 -3.62
CA PHE A 374 5.88 -3.23 -4.56
C PHE A 374 6.51 -4.46 -3.93
N ILE A 375 6.69 -5.51 -4.72
CA ILE A 375 7.71 -6.53 -4.45
C ILE A 375 8.70 -6.48 -5.60
N LYS A 376 9.98 -6.25 -5.26
CA LYS A 376 11.06 -6.10 -6.23
C LYS A 376 12.11 -7.19 -6.02
N GLY A 377 12.79 -7.54 -7.12
CA GLY A 377 13.93 -8.43 -7.10
C GLY A 377 15.13 -7.75 -7.72
N LYS A 378 16.26 -7.71 -7.03
CA LYS A 378 17.50 -7.06 -7.45
C LYS A 378 18.62 -8.08 -7.59
N VAL A 379 19.34 -8.02 -8.71
CA VAL A 379 20.50 -8.88 -8.96
C VAL A 379 21.57 -8.67 -7.90
N LEU A 380 22.12 -9.77 -7.38
CA LEU A 380 23.24 -9.72 -6.43
C LEU A 380 24.52 -9.27 -7.15
N ASN A 381 25.18 -8.22 -6.64
CA ASN A 381 26.41 -7.63 -7.19
C ASN A 381 26.28 -7.27 -8.70
N PRO A 382 25.45 -6.29 -9.07
CA PRO A 382 25.27 -5.93 -10.47
C PRO A 382 26.55 -5.29 -11.05
N ASP A 383 26.90 -5.63 -12.29
CA ASP A 383 28.04 -5.03 -13.01
C ASP A 383 27.78 -3.57 -13.42
N THR A 384 26.52 -3.16 -13.47
CA THR A 384 26.06 -1.84 -13.91
C THR A 384 24.97 -1.29 -13.00
N SER A 385 24.85 0.04 -12.92
CA SER A 385 23.80 0.72 -12.14
C SER A 385 22.39 0.62 -12.75
N SER A 386 22.28 0.25 -14.02
CA SER A 386 21.02 0.11 -14.76
C SER A 386 20.77 -1.37 -15.11
N PHE A 387 19.51 -1.74 -15.39
CA PHE A 387 19.08 -3.13 -15.65
C PHE A 387 19.36 -4.10 -14.48
N THR A 388 19.08 -3.66 -13.26
CA THR A 388 19.37 -4.43 -12.04
C THR A 388 18.23 -5.34 -11.58
N ASP A 389 17.08 -5.27 -12.24
CA ASP A 389 15.86 -6.00 -11.88
C ASP A 389 15.91 -7.46 -12.32
N ALA A 390 15.77 -8.35 -11.34
CA ALA A 390 15.77 -9.80 -11.56
C ALA A 390 14.39 -10.36 -11.92
N ILE A 391 13.31 -9.67 -11.53
CA ILE A 391 11.93 -10.07 -11.81
C ILE A 391 11.13 -8.85 -12.24
N GLN A 392 10.00 -9.08 -12.90
CA GLN A 392 9.00 -8.04 -13.10
C GLN A 392 8.43 -7.64 -11.73
N PRO A 393 8.46 -6.36 -11.33
CA PRO A 393 7.91 -5.93 -10.05
C PRO A 393 6.44 -6.32 -9.91
N ILE A 394 6.08 -6.86 -8.75
CA ILE A 394 4.68 -7.15 -8.42
C ILE A 394 4.09 -5.90 -7.78
N VAL A 395 2.96 -5.44 -8.31
CA VAL A 395 2.35 -4.15 -7.95
C VAL A 395 0.86 -4.23 -7.72
N SER A 396 0.39 -3.39 -6.81
CA SER A 396 -1.03 -3.18 -6.53
C SER A 396 -1.28 -1.72 -6.12
N ARG A 397 -2.46 -1.17 -6.47
CA ARG A 397 -2.85 0.22 -6.17
C ARG A 397 -3.07 0.45 -4.67
N SER A 398 -3.75 -0.50 -4.03
CA SER A 398 -4.16 -0.45 -2.63
C SER A 398 -3.71 -1.73 -1.95
N ALA A 399 -2.43 -1.79 -1.59
CA ALA A 399 -1.82 -2.92 -0.92
C ALA A 399 -0.81 -2.47 0.12
N ARG A 400 -0.54 -3.35 1.08
CA ARG A 400 0.64 -3.28 1.93
C ARG A 400 1.27 -4.67 2.00
N PHE A 401 2.31 -4.89 1.18
CA PHE A 401 3.00 -6.17 1.14
C PHE A 401 3.98 -6.30 2.31
N VAL A 402 3.69 -7.17 3.27
CA VAL A 402 4.51 -7.33 4.48
C VAL A 402 5.25 -8.65 4.46
N GLY A 403 4.52 -9.76 4.62
CA GLY A 403 5.07 -11.11 4.59
C GLY A 403 5.56 -11.47 3.20
N LEU A 404 6.74 -12.10 3.13
CA LEU A 404 7.39 -12.46 1.87
C LEU A 404 8.22 -13.74 2.05
N ASP A 405 7.94 -14.74 1.22
CA ASP A 405 8.77 -15.94 1.07
C ASP A 405 8.64 -16.56 -0.33
N PHE A 406 9.37 -17.62 -0.62
CA PHE A 406 9.39 -18.23 -1.96
C PHE A 406 9.50 -19.76 -1.91
N ASP A 407 9.20 -20.42 -3.03
CA ASP A 407 9.49 -21.83 -3.29
C ASP A 407 10.33 -21.91 -4.57
N TYR A 408 11.62 -22.21 -4.43
CA TYR A 408 12.55 -22.26 -5.56
C TYR A 408 12.22 -23.39 -6.55
N TYR A 409 11.73 -24.53 -6.05
CA TYR A 409 11.51 -25.73 -6.86
C TYR A 409 10.26 -25.60 -7.74
N GLU A 410 9.20 -24.97 -7.22
CA GLU A 410 7.99 -24.68 -8.01
C GLU A 410 8.07 -23.33 -8.74
N GLY A 411 8.99 -22.45 -8.32
CA GLY A 411 9.20 -21.12 -8.88
C GLY A 411 8.09 -20.13 -8.53
N TYR A 412 7.48 -20.26 -7.33
CA TYR A 412 6.46 -19.35 -6.81
C TYR A 412 7.04 -18.41 -5.75
N ILE A 413 6.49 -17.20 -5.71
CA ILE A 413 6.69 -16.21 -4.66
C ILE A 413 5.37 -16.11 -3.89
N TYR A 414 5.46 -16.19 -2.56
CA TYR A 414 4.33 -16.06 -1.65
C TYR A 414 4.44 -14.75 -0.89
N TYR A 415 3.34 -14.01 -0.82
CA TYR A 415 3.32 -12.72 -0.11
C TYR A 415 1.96 -12.42 0.48
N SER A 416 1.95 -11.71 1.61
CA SER A 416 0.71 -11.26 2.27
C SER A 416 0.43 -9.80 1.97
N ASP A 417 -0.84 -9.49 1.72
CA ASP A 417 -1.36 -8.14 1.71
C ASP A 417 -2.16 -7.92 2.99
N VAL A 418 -1.65 -7.10 3.90
CA VAL A 418 -2.27 -6.86 5.21
C VAL A 418 -3.38 -5.80 5.18
N ILE A 419 -3.61 -5.14 4.03
CA ILE A 419 -4.76 -4.24 3.87
C ILE A 419 -5.95 -5.05 3.34
N LEU A 420 -5.69 -5.94 2.38
CA LEU A 420 -6.72 -6.80 1.80
C LEU A 420 -6.94 -8.10 2.60
N ASP A 421 -6.09 -8.40 3.58
CA ASP A 421 -6.09 -9.62 4.40
C ASP A 421 -6.01 -10.93 3.58
N VAL A 422 -5.26 -10.88 2.47
CA VAL A 422 -5.09 -12.00 1.53
C VAL A 422 -3.63 -12.44 1.43
N ILE A 423 -3.41 -13.76 1.30
CA ILE A 423 -2.12 -14.32 0.91
C ILE A 423 -2.18 -14.67 -0.58
N TYR A 424 -1.24 -14.16 -1.36
CA TYR A 424 -1.11 -14.43 -2.78
C TYR A 424 0.08 -15.36 -3.06
N LYS A 425 -0.01 -16.09 -4.17
CA LYS A 425 1.15 -16.71 -4.83
C LYS A 425 1.23 -16.24 -6.29
N VAL A 426 2.44 -16.13 -6.81
CA VAL A 426 2.68 -15.77 -8.22
C VAL A 426 3.94 -16.45 -8.71
N LYS A 427 3.98 -16.88 -9.98
CA LYS A 427 5.21 -17.39 -10.58
C LYS A 427 6.26 -16.28 -10.63
N ILE A 428 7.54 -16.64 -10.58
CA ILE A 428 8.66 -15.71 -10.75
C ILE A 428 8.61 -14.88 -12.05
N GLN A 429 7.92 -15.37 -13.08
CA GLN A 429 7.73 -14.68 -14.35
C GLN A 429 6.59 -13.63 -14.31
N GLY A 430 5.86 -13.52 -13.20
CA GLY A 430 4.69 -12.64 -13.03
C GLY A 430 3.36 -13.25 -13.48
N THR A 431 3.36 -14.47 -14.00
CA THR A 431 2.16 -15.21 -14.44
C THR A 431 1.50 -16.00 -13.29
N GLU A 432 0.29 -16.51 -13.50
CA GLU A 432 -0.42 -17.39 -12.54
C GLU A 432 -0.53 -16.78 -11.13
N ARG A 433 -0.96 -15.51 -11.05
CA ARG A 433 -1.29 -14.90 -9.76
C ARG A 433 -2.59 -15.52 -9.27
N GLU A 434 -2.54 -16.15 -8.10
CA GLU A 434 -3.68 -16.82 -7.47
C GLU A 434 -3.79 -16.43 -5.99
N ASN A 435 -5.02 -16.40 -5.51
CA ASN A 435 -5.31 -16.23 -4.08
C ASN A 435 -5.08 -17.58 -3.40
N VAL A 436 -4.18 -17.62 -2.42
CA VAL A 436 -3.89 -18.82 -1.65
C VAL A 436 -4.89 -18.98 -0.51
N LEU A 437 -5.23 -17.85 0.11
CA LEU A 437 -6.20 -17.77 1.20
C LEU A 437 -6.91 -16.43 1.13
N ALA A 438 -8.22 -16.46 0.93
CA ALA A 438 -9.09 -15.28 0.94
C ALA A 438 -10.04 -15.40 2.14
N SER A 439 -10.10 -14.35 2.96
CA SER A 439 -10.92 -14.25 4.17
C SER A 439 -10.52 -15.18 5.32
N GLN A 440 -10.65 -14.67 6.56
CA GLN A 440 -10.25 -15.27 7.86
C GLN A 440 -8.85 -14.91 8.39
N ASN A 441 -8.09 -14.06 7.72
CA ASN A 441 -6.89 -13.48 8.33
C ASN A 441 -7.16 -12.04 8.76
N GLU A 442 -6.48 -11.58 9.81
CA GLU A 442 -6.52 -10.21 10.28
C GLU A 442 -5.08 -9.74 10.52
N GLY A 443 -4.38 -9.31 9.47
CA GLY A 443 -2.98 -8.85 9.59
C GLY A 443 -1.94 -9.96 9.64
N VAL A 444 -1.71 -10.62 8.49
CA VAL A 444 -0.63 -11.60 8.31
C VAL A 444 0.72 -10.90 8.12
N GLU A 445 1.49 -10.77 9.20
CA GLU A 445 2.78 -10.06 9.18
C GLU A 445 3.96 -10.96 8.77
N GLY A 446 3.90 -12.27 9.09
CA GLY A 446 4.98 -13.23 8.84
C GLY A 446 4.53 -14.46 8.04
N LEU A 447 5.37 -14.87 7.09
CA LEU A 447 5.18 -16.06 6.23
C LEU A 447 6.49 -16.87 6.18
N ALA A 448 6.38 -18.20 6.22
CA ALA A 448 7.51 -19.10 6.05
C ALA A 448 7.12 -20.40 5.31
N ILE A 449 7.82 -20.71 4.23
CA ILE A 449 7.60 -21.89 3.39
C ILE A 449 8.52 -23.04 3.84
N ASP A 450 7.93 -24.20 4.13
CA ASP A 450 8.64 -25.47 4.15
C ASP A 450 8.63 -26.07 2.73
N TRP A 451 9.70 -25.80 2.00
CA TRP A 451 9.91 -26.25 0.63
C TRP A 451 10.13 -27.77 0.53
N ALA A 452 10.51 -28.44 1.62
CA ALA A 452 10.76 -29.89 1.62
C ALA A 452 9.45 -30.67 1.78
N SER A 453 8.58 -30.24 2.69
CA SER A 453 7.29 -30.89 2.98
C SER A 453 6.13 -30.35 2.15
N ARG A 454 6.28 -29.15 1.54
CA ARG A 454 5.25 -28.41 0.79
C ARG A 454 4.14 -27.86 1.71
N ASN A 455 4.56 -27.18 2.78
CA ASN A 455 3.67 -26.51 3.72
C ASN A 455 4.04 -25.02 3.82
N LEU A 456 3.04 -24.15 3.97
CA LEU A 456 3.18 -22.73 4.26
C LEU A 456 2.74 -22.51 5.71
N TYR A 457 3.61 -21.91 6.51
CA TYR A 457 3.30 -21.44 7.85
C TYR A 457 3.11 -19.93 7.82
N TYR A 458 2.09 -19.45 8.51
CA TYR A 458 1.80 -18.03 8.59
C TYR A 458 1.29 -17.66 9.98
N ILE A 459 1.62 -16.45 10.40
CA ILE A 459 1.21 -15.91 11.69
C ILE A 459 0.23 -14.77 11.49
N ASP A 460 -0.80 -14.78 12.31
CA ASP A 460 -1.81 -13.73 12.38
C ASP A 460 -1.57 -12.92 13.66
N SER A 461 -1.10 -11.68 13.48
CA SER A 461 -0.66 -10.83 14.58
C SER A 461 -1.83 -10.33 15.43
N ARG A 462 -3.01 -10.10 14.81
CA ARG A 462 -4.20 -9.63 15.55
C ARG A 462 -4.92 -10.76 16.27
N LYS A 463 -4.94 -11.96 15.68
CA LYS A 463 -5.55 -13.14 16.33
C LYS A 463 -4.62 -13.85 17.30
N GLY A 464 -3.31 -13.60 17.24
CA GLY A 464 -2.35 -14.31 18.08
C GLY A 464 -2.25 -15.80 17.73
N THR A 465 -2.29 -16.15 16.44
CA THR A 465 -2.28 -17.56 16.00
C THR A 465 -1.15 -17.88 15.03
N LEU A 466 -0.61 -19.09 15.14
CA LEU A 466 0.30 -19.69 14.15
C LEU A 466 -0.44 -20.78 13.39
N ASN A 467 -0.57 -20.58 12.09
CA ASN A 467 -1.36 -21.41 11.20
C ASN A 467 -0.49 -22.13 10.17
N ILE A 468 -0.98 -23.28 9.70
CA ILE A 468 -0.40 -24.04 8.60
C ILE A 468 -1.40 -24.21 7.46
N LEU A 469 -0.86 -24.20 6.24
CA LEU A 469 -1.54 -24.49 4.99
C LEU A 469 -0.68 -25.42 4.12
N SER A 470 -1.25 -26.43 3.45
CA SER A 470 -0.50 -27.18 2.44
C SER A 470 -0.43 -26.43 1.11
N THR A 471 0.75 -26.34 0.51
CA THR A 471 0.90 -25.74 -0.84
C THR A 471 0.47 -26.69 -1.96
N ARG A 472 0.31 -27.99 -1.66
CA ARG A 472 -0.24 -28.98 -2.62
C ARG A 472 -1.75 -28.84 -2.78
N ASN A 473 -2.43 -28.52 -1.69
CA ASN A 473 -3.87 -28.29 -1.67
C ASN A 473 -4.19 -27.27 -0.56
N THR A 474 -4.56 -26.05 -0.98
CA THR A 474 -4.84 -24.91 -0.09
C THR A 474 -6.08 -25.11 0.78
N THR A 475 -6.88 -26.15 0.55
CA THR A 475 -7.98 -26.50 1.47
C THR A 475 -7.47 -27.16 2.76
N TYR A 476 -6.26 -27.72 2.75
CA TYR A 476 -5.69 -28.37 3.93
C TYR A 476 -5.00 -27.34 4.81
N ARG A 477 -5.75 -26.80 5.78
CA ARG A 477 -5.29 -25.82 6.76
C ARG A 477 -5.69 -26.16 8.18
N ARG A 478 -4.93 -25.64 9.16
CA ARG A 478 -5.16 -25.82 10.60
C ARG A 478 -4.37 -24.79 11.42
N THR A 479 -4.89 -24.40 12.58
CA THR A 479 -4.10 -23.68 13.62
C THR A 479 -3.22 -24.67 14.37
N LEU A 480 -1.93 -24.34 14.54
CA LEU A 480 -0.99 -25.14 15.33
C LEU A 480 -0.84 -24.58 16.75
N LEU A 481 -0.75 -23.26 16.89
CA LEU A 481 -0.61 -22.57 18.18
C LEU A 481 -1.59 -21.40 18.26
N GLU A 482 -2.18 -21.23 19.43
CA GLU A 482 -3.13 -20.16 19.79
C GLU A 482 -2.55 -19.37 20.97
N ASP A 483 -3.18 -18.23 21.31
CA ASP A 483 -2.81 -17.37 22.44
C ASP A 483 -1.39 -16.78 22.40
N LEU A 484 -0.86 -16.54 21.19
CA LEU A 484 0.43 -15.89 20.99
C LEU A 484 0.33 -14.37 21.21
N LYS A 485 1.29 -13.80 21.93
CA LYS A 485 1.32 -12.39 22.33
C LYS A 485 1.90 -11.52 21.22
N ARG A 486 1.04 -11.13 20.28
CA ARG A 486 1.38 -10.36 19.07
C ARG A 486 2.54 -11.01 18.29
N PRO A 487 2.36 -12.19 17.68
CA PRO A 487 3.42 -12.83 16.91
C PRO A 487 3.78 -11.98 15.68
N ARG A 488 5.07 -11.85 15.34
CA ARG A 488 5.53 -10.95 14.26
C ARG A 488 6.41 -11.57 13.18
N ALA A 489 7.48 -12.26 13.57
CA ALA A 489 8.36 -12.94 12.61
C ALA A 489 8.26 -14.46 12.76
N ILE A 490 8.48 -15.16 11.64
CA ILE A 490 8.51 -16.63 11.58
C ILE A 490 9.57 -17.10 10.59
N VAL A 491 10.28 -18.16 10.91
CA VAL A 491 11.21 -18.87 10.01
C VAL A 491 11.17 -20.36 10.29
N VAL A 492 11.32 -21.18 9.26
CA VAL A 492 11.28 -22.65 9.38
C VAL A 492 12.64 -23.26 9.08
N HIS A 493 12.94 -24.39 9.72
CA HIS A 493 14.11 -25.22 9.42
C HIS A 493 13.67 -26.62 9.00
N PRO A 494 13.29 -26.84 7.71
CA PRO A 494 12.72 -28.11 7.25
C PRO A 494 13.63 -29.32 7.52
N ASN A 495 14.93 -29.14 7.32
CA ASN A 495 15.92 -30.22 7.46
C ASN A 495 16.19 -30.65 8.93
N LYS A 496 15.66 -29.93 9.92
CA LYS A 496 15.76 -30.27 11.35
C LYS A 496 14.39 -30.46 12.00
N GLY A 497 13.32 -30.01 11.35
CA GLY A 497 11.96 -30.15 11.83
C GLY A 497 11.54 -29.10 12.87
N TYR A 498 12.11 -27.89 12.80
CA TYR A 498 11.82 -26.80 13.74
C TYR A 498 11.17 -25.59 13.05
N ILE A 499 10.38 -24.85 13.83
CA ILE A 499 9.83 -23.54 13.51
C ILE A 499 10.29 -22.58 14.60
N PHE A 500 10.69 -21.38 14.21
CA PHE A 500 11.05 -20.30 15.12
C PHE A 500 10.12 -19.11 14.86
N PHE A 501 9.63 -18.50 15.93
CA PHE A 501 8.76 -17.33 15.85
C PHE A 501 9.06 -16.35 16.98
N SER A 502 8.71 -15.08 16.78
CA SER A 502 8.89 -14.02 17.77
C SER A 502 7.57 -13.42 18.22
N GLU A 503 7.50 -13.08 19.50
CA GLU A 503 6.42 -12.37 20.18
C GLU A 503 7.02 -11.10 20.77
N TRP A 504 6.45 -9.93 20.45
CA TRP A 504 7.03 -8.62 20.83
C TRP A 504 6.20 -7.88 21.88
N ASP A 505 5.08 -8.46 22.31
CA ASP A 505 4.40 -7.95 23.50
C ASP A 505 5.21 -8.32 24.75
N ARG A 506 5.11 -7.53 25.82
CA ARG A 506 5.95 -7.78 27.01
C ARG A 506 5.40 -8.90 27.92
N PRO A 507 6.26 -9.79 28.43
CA PRO A 507 7.68 -9.95 28.12
C PRO A 507 7.90 -10.50 26.71
N ALA A 508 8.81 -9.87 25.95
CA ALA A 508 9.08 -10.23 24.56
C ALA A 508 9.92 -11.50 24.48
N ASN A 509 9.53 -12.42 23.60
CA ASN A 509 10.06 -13.77 23.54
C ASN A 509 10.41 -14.20 22.11
N ILE A 510 11.45 -15.03 21.98
CA ILE A 510 11.72 -15.82 20.78
C ILE A 510 11.54 -17.29 21.15
N SER A 511 10.69 -17.97 20.40
CA SER A 511 10.23 -19.32 20.71
C SER A 511 10.55 -20.26 19.55
N ARG A 512 10.87 -21.51 19.89
CA ARG A 512 11.05 -22.62 18.94
C ARG A 512 10.00 -23.69 19.20
N ALA A 513 9.37 -24.19 18.15
CA ALA A 513 8.52 -25.38 18.22
C ALA A 513 8.98 -26.43 17.19
N ASN A 514 8.52 -27.67 17.33
CA ASN A 514 8.56 -28.65 16.25
C ASN A 514 7.67 -28.19 15.08
N SER A 515 7.88 -28.77 13.89
CA SER A 515 7.08 -28.43 12.69
C SER A 515 5.57 -28.62 12.87
N ASP A 516 5.14 -29.48 13.79
CA ASP A 516 3.73 -29.73 14.10
C ASP A 516 3.18 -28.87 15.25
N GLY A 517 3.96 -27.91 15.77
CA GLY A 517 3.60 -27.05 16.90
C GLY A 517 3.88 -27.66 18.27
N THR A 518 4.41 -28.89 18.36
CA THR A 518 4.72 -29.52 19.66
C THR A 518 6.09 -29.08 20.22
N ASP A 519 6.35 -29.35 21.51
CA ASP A 519 7.65 -29.12 22.16
C ASP A 519 8.15 -27.66 22.05
N VAL A 520 7.29 -26.73 22.46
CA VAL A 520 7.60 -25.29 22.45
C VAL A 520 8.67 -24.99 23.51
N LEU A 521 9.77 -24.39 23.08
CA LEU A 521 10.90 -23.94 23.90
C LEU A 521 11.06 -22.43 23.72
N VAL A 522 11.00 -21.69 24.83
CA VAL A 522 11.25 -20.24 24.86
C VAL A 522 12.74 -20.00 25.13
N PHE A 523 13.36 -19.06 24.42
CA PHE A 523 14.75 -18.70 24.65
C PHE A 523 14.90 -17.94 25.98
N GLU A 524 15.75 -18.45 26.88
CA GLU A 524 15.99 -17.84 28.19
C GLU A 524 17.22 -16.93 28.18
N ASN A 525 17.24 -15.92 29.06
CA ASN A 525 18.36 -14.97 29.24
C ASN A 525 18.72 -14.14 28.00
N VAL A 526 17.74 -13.88 27.13
CA VAL A 526 17.88 -12.98 25.98
C VAL A 526 17.13 -11.70 26.27
N LEU A 527 17.82 -10.56 26.18
CA LEU A 527 17.18 -9.25 26.31
C LEU A 527 16.55 -8.87 24.97
N LEU A 528 15.23 -8.76 24.95
CA LEU A 528 14.43 -8.47 23.76
C LEU A 528 13.55 -7.26 24.02
N GLY A 529 13.54 -6.34 23.06
CA GLY A 529 12.56 -5.27 22.92
C GLY A 529 11.57 -5.63 21.85
N TRP A 530 11.86 -5.28 20.59
CA TRP A 530 10.99 -5.53 19.45
C TRP A 530 11.65 -6.46 18.42
N PRO A 531 11.58 -7.79 18.62
CA PRO A 531 12.17 -8.79 17.72
C PRO A 531 11.38 -8.89 16.41
N ASN A 532 11.62 -7.93 15.50
CA ASN A 532 10.82 -7.73 14.29
C ASN A 532 11.10 -8.73 13.17
N GLY A 533 12.33 -9.24 13.06
CA GLY A 533 12.78 -10.04 11.93
C GLY A 533 13.66 -11.21 12.34
N LEU A 534 13.41 -12.38 11.73
CA LEU A 534 14.16 -13.62 11.93
C LEU A 534 14.77 -14.12 10.63
N SER A 535 15.96 -14.72 10.70
CA SER A 535 16.59 -15.44 9.59
C SER A 535 17.40 -16.64 10.08
N MET A 536 17.52 -17.66 9.25
CA MET A 536 18.21 -18.90 9.58
C MET A 536 19.46 -19.08 8.71
N ASP A 537 20.59 -19.36 9.33
CA ASP A 537 21.77 -19.91 8.65
C ASP A 537 21.69 -21.44 8.70
N TYR A 538 21.18 -22.03 7.62
CA TYR A 538 20.98 -23.48 7.49
C TYR A 538 22.30 -24.28 7.43
N GLU A 539 23.45 -23.64 7.17
CA GLU A 539 24.73 -24.35 7.12
C GLU A 539 25.40 -24.42 8.49
N LYS A 540 25.17 -23.41 9.33
CA LYS A 540 25.70 -23.35 10.71
C LYS A 540 24.68 -23.70 11.79
N ASP A 541 23.43 -24.00 11.43
CA ASP A 541 22.34 -24.24 12.37
C ASP A 541 22.24 -23.08 13.40
N ARG A 542 22.20 -21.82 12.93
CA ARG A 542 22.08 -20.62 13.80
C ARG A 542 20.95 -19.70 13.38
N LEU A 543 20.22 -19.21 14.38
CA LEU A 543 19.15 -18.22 14.24
C LEU A 543 19.71 -16.81 14.42
N TYR A 544 19.34 -15.90 13.53
CA TYR A 544 19.65 -14.47 13.58
C TYR A 544 18.35 -13.68 13.74
N TRP A 545 18.37 -12.64 14.57
CA TRP A 545 17.24 -11.73 14.75
C TRP A 545 17.68 -10.28 14.85
N CYS A 546 16.78 -9.37 14.49
CA CYS A 546 16.97 -7.93 14.68
C CYS A 546 15.96 -7.39 15.68
N ASP A 547 16.45 -6.51 16.55
CA ASP A 547 15.63 -5.80 17.51
C ASP A 547 15.50 -4.33 17.10
N ALA A 548 14.27 -3.87 16.93
CA ALA A 548 13.98 -2.51 16.48
C ALA A 548 13.88 -1.47 17.59
N LEU A 549 13.84 -1.91 18.85
CA LEU A 549 13.83 -1.01 20.01
C LEU A 549 15.25 -0.85 20.58
N LEU A 550 16.04 -1.92 20.52
CA LEU A 550 17.41 -1.95 21.04
C LEU A 550 18.47 -1.73 19.96
N ASP A 551 18.06 -1.46 18.71
CA ASP A 551 18.89 -1.08 17.55
C ASP A 551 20.09 -1.99 17.27
N HIS A 552 19.92 -3.30 17.45
CA HIS A 552 21.00 -4.24 17.22
C HIS A 552 20.51 -5.57 16.65
N ILE A 553 21.48 -6.34 16.17
CA ILE A 553 21.25 -7.65 15.56
C ILE A 553 21.99 -8.67 16.40
N GLN A 554 21.35 -9.80 16.71
CA GLN A 554 21.98 -10.88 17.44
C GLN A 554 21.78 -12.21 16.75
N HIS A 555 22.56 -13.20 17.18
CA HIS A 555 22.40 -14.56 16.72
C HIS A 555 22.81 -15.60 17.77
N ALA A 556 22.13 -16.74 17.79
CA ALA A 556 22.32 -17.83 18.75
C ALA A 556 22.32 -19.19 18.04
N ASP A 557 22.57 -20.26 18.79
CA ASP A 557 22.30 -21.62 18.33
C ASP A 557 20.77 -21.91 18.25
N LEU A 558 20.39 -23.10 17.77
CA LEU A 558 18.97 -23.50 17.65
C LEU A 558 18.22 -23.65 19.00
N ASN A 559 18.91 -23.56 20.13
CA ASN A 559 18.32 -23.67 21.47
C ASN A 559 18.34 -22.32 22.21
N GLY A 560 18.84 -21.25 21.59
CA GLY A 560 18.96 -19.93 22.22
C GLY A 560 20.24 -19.71 23.05
N ASN A 561 21.22 -20.61 22.98
CA ASN A 561 22.50 -20.45 23.68
C ASN A 561 23.55 -19.71 22.82
N ASP A 562 24.66 -19.29 23.45
CA ASP A 562 25.79 -18.58 22.80
C ASP A 562 25.32 -17.35 22.01
N VAL A 563 24.45 -16.52 22.62
CA VAL A 563 23.97 -15.26 22.03
C VAL A 563 25.17 -14.35 21.75
N ARG A 564 25.26 -13.86 20.51
CA ARG A 564 26.29 -12.91 20.07
C ARG A 564 25.65 -11.72 19.36
N THR A 565 26.16 -10.53 19.64
CA THR A 565 25.68 -9.28 19.06
C THR A 565 26.56 -8.84 17.89
N ILE A 566 25.91 -8.40 16.81
CA ILE A 566 26.50 -7.76 15.64
C ILE A 566 26.20 -6.26 15.75
N SER A 567 27.25 -5.45 15.84
CA SER A 567 27.13 -4.00 15.95
C SER A 567 27.43 -3.32 14.61
N SER A 568 26.56 -2.40 14.20
CA SER A 568 26.71 -1.55 13.02
C SER A 568 26.24 -0.14 13.37
N ARG A 569 26.82 0.89 12.75
CA ARG A 569 26.44 2.30 13.00
C ARG A 569 25.22 2.73 12.19
N LEU A 570 24.89 1.97 11.14
CA LEU A 570 23.76 2.27 10.25
C LEU A 570 22.44 1.68 10.74
N ILE A 571 22.47 0.72 11.67
CA ILE A 571 21.24 0.10 12.21
C ILE A 571 20.59 1.05 13.21
N ARG A 572 19.33 1.41 12.95
CA ARG A 572 18.56 2.37 13.76
C ARG A 572 17.11 1.93 13.98
N HIS A 573 16.51 1.22 13.03
CA HIS A 573 15.17 0.66 13.18
C HIS A 573 14.99 -0.55 12.25
N PRO A 574 15.70 -1.67 12.51
CA PRO A 574 15.68 -2.83 11.63
C PRO A 574 14.32 -3.54 11.66
N PHE A 575 13.76 -3.86 10.49
CA PHE A 575 12.48 -4.55 10.36
C PHE A 575 12.64 -6.02 9.96
N SER A 576 13.44 -6.30 8.93
CA SER A 576 13.66 -7.66 8.43
C SER A 576 15.14 -7.87 8.08
N LEU A 577 15.59 -9.12 8.15
CA LEU A 577 16.96 -9.49 7.82
C LEU A 577 17.04 -10.82 7.08
N VAL A 578 18.09 -10.99 6.28
CA VAL A 578 18.42 -12.26 5.64
C VAL A 578 19.92 -12.50 5.63
N VAL A 579 20.34 -13.70 6.06
CA VAL A 579 21.73 -14.16 6.01
C VAL A 579 21.95 -15.00 4.75
N TYR A 580 23.04 -14.73 4.02
CA TYR A 580 23.41 -15.51 2.84
C TYR A 580 24.92 -15.48 2.60
N GLY A 581 25.55 -16.67 2.58
CA GLY A 581 27.00 -16.78 2.50
C GLY A 581 27.67 -16.11 3.71
N ASP A 582 28.54 -15.14 3.45
CA ASP A 582 29.22 -14.34 4.50
C ASP A 582 28.59 -12.97 4.73
N LYS A 583 27.45 -12.70 4.06
CA LYS A 583 26.77 -11.40 4.09
C LYS A 583 25.47 -11.48 4.87
N LEU A 584 25.11 -10.36 5.46
CA LEU A 584 23.85 -10.08 6.13
C LEU A 584 23.21 -8.88 5.45
N PHE A 585 21.94 -8.99 5.08
CA PHE A 585 21.15 -7.92 4.50
C PHE A 585 20.03 -7.53 5.46
N VAL A 586 19.81 -6.24 5.67
CA VAL A 586 18.85 -5.72 6.66
C VAL A 586 18.04 -4.58 6.05
N THR A 587 16.74 -4.58 6.28
CA THR A 587 15.85 -3.45 5.96
C THR A 587 15.70 -2.55 7.18
N ASP A 588 15.96 -1.25 7.02
CA ASP A 588 15.87 -0.26 8.09
C ASP A 588 14.83 0.82 7.76
N TRP A 589 13.90 1.06 8.67
CA TRP A 589 12.79 2.02 8.50
C TRP A 589 13.19 3.48 8.77
N ARG A 590 14.29 3.72 9.48
CA ARG A 590 14.74 5.10 9.75
C ARG A 590 15.59 5.62 8.60
N LEU A 591 16.38 4.75 7.98
CA LEU A 591 17.19 5.09 6.80
C LEU A 591 16.46 4.92 5.46
N ASP A 592 15.27 4.30 5.47
CA ASP A 592 14.53 3.87 4.28
C ASP A 592 15.43 3.12 3.28
N ALA A 593 16.27 2.22 3.80
CA ALA A 593 17.35 1.60 3.04
C ALA A 593 17.56 0.11 3.34
N ILE A 594 18.14 -0.58 2.37
CA ILE A 594 18.67 -1.94 2.53
C ILE A 594 20.18 -1.85 2.75
N ILE A 595 20.64 -2.39 3.88
CA ILE A 595 22.04 -2.38 4.30
C ILE A 595 22.62 -3.78 4.13
N GLU A 596 23.79 -3.87 3.49
CA GLU A 596 24.63 -5.08 3.42
C GLU A 596 25.80 -4.93 4.39
N MET A 597 26.09 -5.98 5.17
CA MET A 597 27.24 -6.04 6.06
C MET A 597 27.76 -7.47 6.24
N ASN A 598 28.93 -7.64 6.86
CA ASN A 598 29.43 -8.96 7.24
C ASN A 598 28.57 -9.56 8.37
N ARG A 599 28.19 -10.83 8.23
CA ARG A 599 27.31 -11.51 9.19
C ARG A 599 27.93 -11.82 10.56
N VAL A 600 29.25 -11.68 10.75
CA VAL A 600 29.94 -12.03 12.00
C VAL A 600 30.26 -10.80 12.83
N ASP A 601 30.83 -9.77 12.20
CA ASP A 601 31.33 -8.58 12.90
C ASP A 601 30.64 -7.27 12.47
N GLY A 602 29.71 -7.32 11.51
CA GLY A 602 29.03 -6.11 10.99
C GLY A 602 29.94 -5.22 10.15
N SER A 603 31.17 -5.64 9.83
CA SER A 603 32.11 -4.84 9.04
C SER A 603 31.71 -4.72 7.58
N GLY A 604 32.21 -3.68 6.91
CA GLY A 604 31.97 -3.45 5.48
C GLY A 604 30.54 -3.01 5.15
N GLU A 605 29.88 -2.32 6.08
CA GLU A 605 28.51 -1.82 5.92
C GLU A 605 28.35 -0.92 4.67
N ARG A 606 27.34 -1.22 3.84
CA ARG A 606 27.05 -0.47 2.61
C ARG A 606 25.56 -0.47 2.31
N ILE A 607 25.05 0.67 1.86
CA ILE A 607 23.67 0.80 1.37
C ILE A 607 23.57 0.22 -0.05
N ILE A 608 22.62 -0.71 -0.25
CA ILE A 608 22.37 -1.39 -1.53
C ILE A 608 21.22 -0.77 -2.31
N GLU A 609 20.22 -0.29 -1.58
CA GLU A 609 19.04 0.37 -2.12
C GLU A 609 18.56 1.39 -1.10
N LYS A 610 18.15 2.58 -1.58
CA LYS A 610 17.45 3.58 -0.80
C LYS A 610 16.09 3.80 -1.45
N VAL A 611 15.05 3.94 -0.64
CA VAL A 611 13.67 4.16 -1.09
C VAL A 611 13.30 5.63 -0.86
N GLU A 612 12.38 6.16 -1.67
CA GLU A 612 11.89 7.54 -1.53
C GLU A 612 11.09 7.73 -0.23
N GLU A 613 11.14 8.95 0.30
CA GLU A 613 10.43 9.37 1.51
C GLU A 613 8.93 9.07 1.34
N SER A 614 8.36 8.31 2.29
CA SER A 614 6.98 7.73 2.35
C SER A 614 6.82 6.25 1.97
N ASN A 615 7.79 5.62 1.31
CA ASN A 615 7.67 4.20 0.93
C ASN A 615 8.60 3.33 1.79
N ARG A 616 8.02 2.54 2.70
CA ARG A 616 8.77 1.72 3.66
C ARG A 616 9.10 0.34 3.12
N LEU A 617 10.26 -0.17 3.53
CA LEU A 617 10.74 -1.53 3.28
C LEU A 617 10.21 -2.51 4.33
N TYR A 618 9.74 -3.69 3.92
CA TYR A 618 9.25 -4.70 4.85
C TYR A 618 10.14 -5.96 4.79
N GLY A 619 9.60 -7.08 4.34
CA GLY A 619 10.29 -8.36 4.27
C GLY A 619 11.44 -8.38 3.26
N ILE A 620 12.54 -9.04 3.63
CA ILE A 620 13.68 -9.29 2.75
C ILE A 620 14.04 -10.78 2.73
N LYS A 621 14.35 -11.31 1.54
CA LYS A 621 14.69 -12.71 1.28
C LYS A 621 15.69 -12.83 0.13
N ILE A 622 16.45 -13.92 0.07
CA ILE A 622 17.33 -14.22 -1.06
C ILE A 622 16.79 -15.44 -1.78
N TYR A 623 16.31 -15.21 -3.00
CA TYR A 623 15.86 -16.29 -3.87
C TYR A 623 17.09 -17.04 -4.38
N SER A 624 17.31 -18.26 -3.92
CA SER A 624 18.38 -19.13 -4.41
C SER A 624 18.06 -20.60 -4.13
N LYS A 625 18.56 -21.49 -4.99
CA LYS A 625 18.53 -22.94 -4.77
C LYS A 625 19.34 -23.34 -3.53
N SER A 626 20.44 -22.65 -3.27
CA SER A 626 21.35 -22.96 -2.17
C SER A 626 20.75 -22.58 -0.81
N ALA A 627 19.84 -21.61 -0.79
CA ALA A 627 19.07 -21.22 0.40
C ALA A 627 17.99 -22.24 0.77
N GLN A 628 17.44 -22.98 -0.20
CA GLN A 628 16.40 -24.00 0.00
C GLN A 628 16.92 -25.42 -0.30
N LYS A 629 18.06 -25.81 0.29
CA LYS A 629 18.59 -27.18 0.17
C LYS A 629 17.67 -28.18 0.87
N ILE A 630 17.38 -29.30 0.20
CA ILE A 630 16.67 -30.45 0.78
C ILE A 630 17.70 -31.55 1.06
N ILE A 631 17.78 -32.03 2.30
CA ILE A 631 18.68 -33.14 2.66
C ILE A 631 18.30 -34.44 1.94
N GLU A 632 19.30 -35.25 1.61
CA GLU A 632 19.07 -36.57 1.01
C GLU A 632 18.32 -37.47 2.00
N GLY A 633 17.21 -38.04 1.56
CA GLY A 633 16.39 -38.93 2.40
C GLY A 633 15.37 -38.21 3.29
N HIS A 634 15.10 -36.91 3.07
CA HIS A 634 14.07 -36.17 3.80
C HIS A 634 12.70 -36.92 3.77
N PRO A 635 12.12 -37.27 4.93
CA PRO A 635 11.02 -38.22 5.00
C PRO A 635 9.71 -37.66 4.40
N CYS A 636 9.40 -36.37 4.60
CA CYS A 636 8.21 -35.75 4.00
C CYS A 636 8.36 -35.40 2.51
N HIS A 637 9.58 -35.44 1.97
CA HIS A 637 9.82 -35.05 0.57
C HIS A 637 9.42 -36.17 -0.40
N LYS A 638 9.65 -37.43 -0.03
CA LYS A 638 9.22 -38.59 -0.83
C LYS A 638 7.83 -39.04 -0.37
N ASP A 639 6.88 -39.08 -1.31
CA ASP A 639 5.51 -39.57 -1.08
C ASP A 639 4.81 -38.96 0.14
N ASN A 640 5.09 -37.68 0.45
CA ASN A 640 4.56 -37.00 1.63
C ASN A 640 4.81 -37.71 2.96
N GLY A 641 5.89 -38.50 3.09
CA GLY A 641 6.14 -39.33 4.28
C GLY A 641 5.13 -40.45 4.50
N GLY A 642 4.29 -40.76 3.50
CA GLY A 642 3.17 -41.69 3.61
C GLY A 642 1.92 -41.08 4.26
N CYS A 643 1.87 -39.76 4.43
CA CYS A 643 0.73 -39.05 4.99
C CYS A 643 -0.31 -38.71 3.92
N ALA A 644 -1.59 -38.92 4.24
CA ALA A 644 -2.69 -38.62 3.31
C ALA A 644 -2.81 -37.12 3.01
N LYS A 645 -2.57 -36.26 4.01
CA LYS A 645 -2.74 -34.80 3.93
C LYS A 645 -1.50 -34.04 4.39
N LEU A 646 -1.39 -33.65 5.66
CA LEU A 646 -0.23 -32.89 6.15
C LEU A 646 0.90 -33.82 6.60
N CYS A 647 2.14 -33.48 6.26
CA CYS A 647 3.35 -34.15 6.75
C CYS A 647 4.26 -33.14 7.45
N PHE A 648 4.70 -33.50 8.65
CA PHE A 648 5.58 -32.70 9.49
C PHE A 648 6.89 -33.44 9.72
N PRO A 649 8.05 -32.85 9.37
CA PRO A 649 9.35 -33.35 9.80
C PRO A 649 9.54 -33.01 11.27
N ILE A 650 9.78 -34.01 12.10
CA ILE A 650 9.99 -33.85 13.56
C ILE A 650 11.37 -34.39 13.91
N PRO A 651 12.15 -33.69 14.76
CA PRO A 651 13.44 -34.18 15.23
C PRO A 651 13.31 -35.56 15.89
N ASP A 652 14.15 -36.51 15.49
CA ASP A 652 14.28 -37.81 16.12
C ASP A 652 15.74 -38.26 16.14
N ASN A 653 16.29 -38.45 17.33
CA ASN A 653 17.69 -38.87 17.53
C ASN A 653 17.94 -40.33 17.11
N LYS A 654 16.91 -41.10 16.74
CA LYS A 654 17.04 -42.52 16.37
C LYS A 654 17.27 -42.76 14.89
N THR A 655 16.94 -41.80 14.02
CA THR A 655 17.09 -41.96 12.57
C THR A 655 18.46 -41.42 12.12
N ASP A 656 19.05 -42.05 11.10
CA ASP A 656 20.34 -41.60 10.54
C ASP A 656 20.27 -40.17 9.95
N VAL A 657 19.06 -39.71 9.63
CA VAL A 657 18.76 -38.37 9.08
C VAL A 657 18.46 -37.36 10.19
N GLY A 658 18.17 -37.80 11.41
CA GLY A 658 17.84 -36.95 12.56
C GLY A 658 16.41 -36.40 12.58
N ILE A 659 15.56 -36.79 11.62
CA ILE A 659 14.15 -36.40 11.52
C ILE A 659 13.26 -37.60 11.13
N VAL A 660 11.99 -37.55 11.52
CA VAL A 660 10.93 -38.52 11.18
C VAL A 660 9.67 -37.80 10.70
N ALA A 661 8.93 -38.40 9.77
CA ALA A 661 7.64 -37.86 9.33
C ALA A 661 6.53 -38.20 10.34
N ARG A 662 5.79 -37.16 10.76
CA ARG A 662 4.51 -37.29 11.48
C ARG A 662 3.39 -36.71 10.63
N CYS A 663 2.27 -37.42 10.55
CA CYS A 663 1.12 -36.99 9.77
C CYS A 663 0.17 -36.15 10.60
N GLY A 664 -0.48 -35.16 9.98
CA GLY A 664 -1.58 -34.40 10.59
C GLY A 664 -2.73 -34.15 9.63
N CYS A 665 -3.84 -33.68 10.19
CA CYS A 665 -5.11 -33.51 9.51
C CYS A 665 -5.60 -32.06 9.58
N PRO A 666 -6.28 -31.57 8.53
CA PRO A 666 -6.89 -30.24 8.52
C PRO A 666 -8.13 -30.18 9.43
N TYR A 667 -8.73 -29.00 9.56
CA TYR A 667 -9.96 -28.82 10.34
C TYR A 667 -11.08 -29.79 9.99
N GLY A 668 -11.84 -30.21 11.01
CA GLY A 668 -12.98 -31.11 10.85
C GLY A 668 -12.61 -32.58 10.57
N GLU A 669 -11.32 -32.93 10.68
CA GLU A 669 -10.82 -34.28 10.56
C GLU A 669 -9.81 -34.63 11.66
N LYS A 670 -9.78 -35.89 12.05
CA LYS A 670 -8.81 -36.45 12.99
C LYS A 670 -7.95 -37.54 12.35
N LEU A 671 -6.79 -37.78 12.93
CA LEU A 671 -5.88 -38.83 12.47
C LEU A 671 -6.45 -40.22 12.82
N SER A 672 -6.49 -41.11 11.83
CA SER A 672 -6.92 -42.51 11.99
C SER A 672 -5.93 -43.32 12.84
N SER A 673 -6.35 -44.49 13.30
CA SER A 673 -5.53 -45.42 14.09
C SER A 673 -4.23 -45.88 13.39
N ASP A 674 -4.17 -45.79 12.06
CA ASP A 674 -2.97 -46.08 11.27
C ASP A 674 -1.89 -44.99 11.34
N GLY A 675 -2.19 -43.84 11.95
CA GLY A 675 -1.27 -42.70 12.09
C GLY A 675 -0.91 -42.00 10.78
N ARG A 676 -1.65 -42.26 9.69
CA ARG A 676 -1.35 -41.75 8.33
C ARG A 676 -2.54 -41.15 7.60
N ASN A 677 -3.73 -41.71 7.78
CA ASN A 677 -4.97 -41.29 7.11
C ASN A 677 -5.79 -40.36 8.01
N CYS A 678 -6.60 -39.49 7.41
CA CYS A 678 -7.49 -38.57 8.11
C CYS A 678 -8.95 -39.02 7.95
N GLU A 679 -9.70 -39.03 9.05
CA GLU A 679 -11.13 -39.38 9.13
C GLU A 679 -11.93 -38.17 9.60
N SER A 680 -13.11 -37.94 9.03
CA SER A 680 -13.97 -36.81 9.42
C SER A 680 -14.42 -36.90 10.88
N ASP A 681 -14.33 -35.78 11.62
CA ASP A 681 -14.74 -35.67 13.02
C ASP A 681 -15.71 -34.50 13.24
N PRO A 682 -16.96 -34.58 12.75
CA PRO A 682 -17.91 -33.45 12.77
C PRO A 682 -18.42 -33.06 14.16
N GLY A 683 -18.07 -33.82 15.21
CA GLY A 683 -18.60 -33.67 16.57
C GLY A 683 -17.74 -32.84 17.52
N THR A 684 -16.48 -32.58 17.17
CA THR A 684 -15.49 -31.85 17.99
C THR A 684 -15.17 -30.49 17.38
N GLU A 685 -15.09 -30.40 16.05
CA GLU A 685 -14.88 -29.17 15.30
C GLU A 685 -15.95 -29.09 14.18
N PRO A 686 -16.96 -28.21 14.28
CA PRO A 686 -17.82 -27.95 13.13
C PRO A 686 -16.95 -27.41 11.97
N PRO A 687 -17.23 -27.78 10.70
CA PRO A 687 -16.48 -27.26 9.57
C PRO A 687 -16.56 -25.73 9.60
N VAL A 688 -15.39 -25.07 9.62
CA VAL A 688 -15.32 -23.61 9.67
C VAL A 688 -16.06 -23.07 8.45
N PRO A 689 -17.15 -22.29 8.62
CA PRO A 689 -17.81 -21.67 7.48
C PRO A 689 -16.78 -20.78 6.78
N ALA A 690 -16.72 -20.85 5.44
CA ALA A 690 -15.74 -20.10 4.67
C ALA A 690 -15.82 -18.58 4.99
N CYS A 691 -17.04 -18.08 5.24
CA CYS A 691 -17.29 -16.74 5.71
C CYS A 691 -17.78 -16.70 7.16
N LYS A 692 -17.35 -15.66 7.89
CA LYS A 692 -17.58 -15.49 9.34
C LYS A 692 -19.06 -15.36 9.69
N HIS A 693 -19.84 -14.71 8.82
CA HIS A 693 -21.26 -14.48 9.08
C HIS A 693 -22.16 -15.25 8.13
N SER A 694 -23.36 -15.60 8.62
CA SER A 694 -24.37 -16.31 7.83
C SER A 694 -24.99 -15.45 6.72
N TRP A 695 -24.80 -14.13 6.74
CA TRP A 695 -25.21 -13.18 5.70
C TRP A 695 -24.12 -12.89 4.67
N ASP A 696 -22.96 -13.51 4.77
CA ASP A 696 -21.90 -13.41 3.77
C ASP A 696 -22.07 -14.54 2.73
N PHE A 697 -21.75 -14.24 1.47
CA PHE A 697 -21.67 -15.17 0.35
C PHE A 697 -20.22 -15.55 0.11
N THR A 698 -19.98 -16.83 -0.15
CA THR A 698 -18.65 -17.36 -0.47
C THR A 698 -18.52 -17.49 -1.98
N CYS A 699 -17.63 -16.70 -2.57
CA CYS A 699 -17.23 -16.79 -3.98
C CYS A 699 -16.47 -18.10 -4.27
N ASP A 700 -16.35 -18.51 -5.55
CA ASP A 700 -15.63 -19.76 -5.88
C ASP A 700 -14.13 -19.65 -5.57
N ASN A 701 -13.57 -18.43 -5.62
CA ASN A 701 -12.22 -18.10 -5.18
C ASN A 701 -12.07 -17.93 -3.65
N GLN A 702 -13.08 -18.34 -2.86
CA GLN A 702 -13.13 -18.29 -1.39
C GLN A 702 -13.19 -16.88 -0.78
N ARG A 703 -13.35 -15.83 -1.60
CA ARG A 703 -13.62 -14.49 -1.09
C ARG A 703 -15.01 -14.43 -0.45
N CYS A 704 -15.15 -13.59 0.58
CA CYS A 704 -16.42 -13.34 1.24
C CYS A 704 -16.92 -11.96 0.85
N ILE A 705 -18.11 -11.92 0.25
CA ILE A 705 -18.84 -10.69 -0.05
C ILE A 705 -20.17 -10.70 0.71
N PRO A 706 -20.79 -9.56 1.01
CA PRO A 706 -22.15 -9.52 1.55
C PRO A 706 -23.15 -10.22 0.61
N LYS A 707 -24.13 -10.98 1.13
CA LYS A 707 -25.19 -11.59 0.29
C LYS A 707 -26.04 -10.57 -0.49
N THR A 708 -25.98 -9.29 -0.12
CA THR A 708 -26.63 -8.19 -0.85
C THR A 708 -25.94 -7.90 -2.19
N TRP A 709 -24.69 -8.33 -2.35
CA TRP A 709 -23.86 -8.14 -3.56
C TRP A 709 -23.85 -9.39 -4.44
N VAL A 710 -24.88 -10.23 -4.29
CA VAL A 710 -25.08 -11.42 -5.13
C VAL A 710 -26.20 -11.08 -6.08
N CYS A 711 -25.95 -11.17 -7.39
CA CYS A 711 -26.91 -10.84 -8.43
C CYS A 711 -27.30 -9.35 -8.47
N ASP A 712 -26.38 -8.45 -8.12
CA ASP A 712 -26.59 -7.00 -8.21
C ASP A 712 -26.06 -6.39 -9.51
N GLY A 713 -25.38 -7.20 -10.34
CA GLY A 713 -24.92 -6.85 -11.67
C GLY A 713 -23.44 -6.44 -11.74
N ASP A 714 -22.74 -6.43 -10.60
CA ASP A 714 -21.31 -6.13 -10.51
C ASP A 714 -20.51 -7.40 -10.14
N ASP A 715 -19.28 -7.54 -10.66
CA ASP A 715 -18.36 -8.65 -10.33
C ASP A 715 -17.59 -8.30 -9.05
N ASP A 716 -18.24 -8.44 -7.90
CA ASP A 716 -17.66 -8.20 -6.58
C ASP A 716 -16.75 -9.34 -6.13
N CYS A 717 -17.04 -10.55 -6.58
CA CYS A 717 -16.21 -11.72 -6.33
C CYS A 717 -14.86 -11.68 -7.09
N LEU A 718 -14.71 -10.88 -8.15
CA LEU A 718 -13.57 -10.84 -9.11
C LEU A 718 -13.33 -12.13 -9.90
N ASP A 719 -14.21 -13.11 -9.74
CA ASP A 719 -14.29 -14.36 -10.51
C ASP A 719 -15.69 -14.58 -11.11
N ASN A 720 -16.57 -13.59 -10.98
CA ASN A 720 -17.95 -13.55 -11.48
C ASN A 720 -18.85 -14.67 -10.90
N SER A 721 -18.50 -15.23 -9.74
CA SER A 721 -19.26 -16.32 -9.09
C SER A 721 -20.53 -15.85 -8.39
N ASP A 722 -20.61 -14.57 -8.01
CA ASP A 722 -21.77 -13.85 -7.52
C ASP A 722 -22.87 -13.69 -8.58
N GLU A 723 -22.49 -13.41 -9.83
CA GLU A 723 -23.46 -13.13 -10.92
C GLU A 723 -23.90 -14.37 -11.71
N ASN A 724 -23.14 -15.47 -11.63
CA ASN A 724 -23.43 -16.69 -12.38
C ASN A 724 -24.44 -17.64 -11.70
N GLN A 725 -24.94 -17.31 -10.50
CA GLN A 725 -25.90 -18.14 -9.77
C GLN A 725 -27.36 -17.89 -10.18
N ASN A 726 -27.74 -18.24 -11.42
CA ASN A 726 -29.14 -18.31 -11.90
C ASN A 726 -30.05 -17.19 -11.32
N CYS A 727 -29.57 -15.96 -11.46
CA CYS A 727 -30.02 -14.79 -10.73
C CYS A 727 -31.38 -14.26 -11.19
N THR A 728 -32.24 -13.88 -10.24
CA THR A 728 -33.43 -13.04 -10.46
C THR A 728 -33.21 -11.71 -9.77
N ALA A 729 -33.24 -10.61 -10.53
CA ALA A 729 -32.94 -9.27 -10.04
C ALA A 729 -33.72 -8.92 -8.74
N PRO A 730 -33.06 -8.35 -7.72
CA PRO A 730 -33.73 -7.94 -6.48
C PRO A 730 -34.73 -6.80 -6.75
N THR A 731 -35.91 -6.89 -6.12
CA THR A 731 -36.92 -5.80 -6.10
C THR A 731 -36.61 -4.80 -4.99
N CYS A 732 -36.46 -3.52 -5.34
CA CYS A 732 -36.15 -2.42 -4.42
C CYS A 732 -37.20 -2.22 -3.32
N THR A 733 -36.77 -1.74 -2.14
CA THR A 733 -37.67 -1.44 -1.01
C THR A 733 -38.45 -0.13 -1.23
N GLU A 734 -39.52 0.14 -0.46
CA GLU A 734 -40.37 1.33 -0.66
C GLU A 734 -39.64 2.69 -0.50
N ASN A 735 -38.44 2.71 0.09
CA ASN A 735 -37.59 3.90 0.25
C ASN A 735 -36.57 4.11 -0.87
N ASP A 736 -36.49 3.17 -1.82
CA ASP A 736 -35.52 3.17 -2.90
C ASP A 736 -36.21 3.37 -4.27
N PHE A 737 -35.52 4.01 -5.20
CA PHE A 737 -35.85 4.15 -6.60
C PHE A 737 -35.07 3.12 -7.42
N GLN A 738 -35.76 2.43 -8.34
CA GLN A 738 -35.14 1.42 -9.21
C GLN A 738 -34.72 2.07 -10.54
N CYS A 739 -33.42 2.09 -10.82
CA CYS A 739 -32.84 2.41 -12.13
C CYS A 739 -33.32 1.39 -13.19
N GLY A 740 -33.31 1.75 -14.47
CA GLY A 740 -33.82 0.88 -15.54
C GLY A 740 -32.97 -0.38 -15.82
N ASN A 741 -31.75 -0.45 -15.27
CA ASN A 741 -30.91 -1.66 -15.24
C ASN A 741 -31.15 -2.56 -14.01
N GLY A 742 -32.02 -2.17 -13.06
CA GLY A 742 -32.36 -2.94 -11.87
C GLY A 742 -31.69 -2.48 -10.57
N ARG A 743 -30.76 -1.52 -10.62
CA ARG A 743 -30.08 -0.96 -9.43
C ARG A 743 -31.04 -0.13 -8.57
N CYS A 744 -30.96 -0.27 -7.24
CA CYS A 744 -31.78 0.48 -6.29
C CYS A 744 -30.98 1.62 -5.66
N ILE A 745 -31.43 2.87 -5.80
CA ILE A 745 -30.83 4.04 -5.15
C ILE A 745 -31.82 4.61 -4.12
N PRO A 746 -31.40 5.17 -2.98
CA PRO A 746 -32.35 5.80 -2.05
C PRO A 746 -33.04 6.99 -2.73
N LYS A 747 -34.32 7.24 -2.44
CA LYS A 747 -35.09 8.35 -3.06
C LYS A 747 -34.46 9.75 -2.93
N GLY A 748 -33.56 9.96 -1.97
CA GLY A 748 -32.82 11.21 -1.81
C GLY A 748 -31.80 11.48 -2.92
N TYR A 749 -31.26 10.42 -3.53
CA TYR A 749 -30.31 10.45 -4.65
C TYR A 749 -31.03 10.42 -6.01
N PHE A 750 -32.36 10.49 -6.00
CA PHE A 750 -33.13 10.61 -7.22
C PHE A 750 -33.24 12.10 -7.59
N CYS A 751 -32.53 12.51 -8.64
CA CYS A 751 -32.50 13.90 -9.15
C CYS A 751 -31.78 14.93 -8.27
N ASP A 752 -30.68 14.56 -7.62
CA ASP A 752 -29.82 15.47 -6.85
C ASP A 752 -28.72 16.15 -7.68
N GLY A 753 -28.53 15.73 -8.94
CA GLY A 753 -27.59 16.32 -9.88
C GLY A 753 -26.31 15.51 -10.09
N ASP A 754 -26.16 14.38 -9.40
CA ASP A 754 -25.10 13.40 -9.60
C ASP A 754 -25.59 12.18 -10.42
N LYS A 755 -24.65 11.44 -10.99
CA LYS A 755 -24.95 10.34 -11.94
C LYS A 755 -25.09 9.01 -11.21
N ASP A 756 -26.19 8.82 -10.49
CA ASP A 756 -26.42 7.62 -9.69
C ASP A 756 -27.03 6.43 -10.46
N CYS A 757 -27.73 6.70 -11.57
CA CYS A 757 -28.18 5.69 -12.53
C CYS A 757 -27.46 5.87 -13.88
N ASP A 758 -26.88 4.78 -14.41
CA ASP A 758 -26.11 4.83 -15.66
C ASP A 758 -26.94 5.05 -16.94
N ASP A 759 -28.27 4.99 -16.86
CA ASP A 759 -29.18 4.86 -18.01
C ASP A 759 -30.10 6.08 -18.28
N PHE A 760 -29.77 7.28 -17.78
CA PHE A 760 -30.46 8.54 -18.13
C PHE A 760 -31.98 8.55 -17.89
N SER A 761 -32.49 7.86 -16.87
CA SER A 761 -33.91 7.95 -16.49
C SER A 761 -34.26 9.28 -15.79
N GLY A 762 -34.32 10.35 -16.59
CA GLY A 762 -35.19 11.55 -16.54
C GLY A 762 -35.46 12.31 -15.23
N CYS A 763 -34.79 13.44 -15.04
CA CYS A 763 -35.17 14.53 -14.12
C CYS A 763 -35.49 15.81 -14.92
N GLN A 764 -36.67 16.39 -14.73
CA GLN A 764 -37.17 17.46 -15.62
C GLN A 764 -37.40 18.84 -14.95
N ASN A 765 -37.00 19.08 -13.70
CA ASN A 765 -36.93 20.43 -13.11
C ASN A 765 -36.24 20.38 -11.72
N VAL A 766 -35.06 21.00 -11.61
CA VAL A 766 -34.34 21.23 -10.33
C VAL A 766 -34.56 22.69 -9.92
N THR A 767 -34.96 22.94 -8.67
CA THR A 767 -35.01 24.28 -8.06
C THR A 767 -33.96 24.35 -6.96
N CYS A 768 -32.95 25.20 -7.12
CA CYS A 768 -31.84 25.35 -6.16
C CYS A 768 -32.29 26.00 -4.83
N GLU A 769 -31.66 25.60 -3.72
CA GLU A 769 -31.87 26.22 -2.41
C GLU A 769 -31.23 27.62 -2.34
N SER A 770 -31.64 28.44 -1.35
CA SER A 770 -31.25 29.86 -1.25
C SER A 770 -29.75 30.15 -1.01
N ASN A 771 -28.96 29.13 -0.68
CA ASN A 771 -27.51 29.19 -0.49
C ASN A 771 -26.71 28.63 -1.69
N GLN A 772 -27.40 28.30 -2.79
CA GLN A 772 -26.82 27.73 -4.00
C GLN A 772 -27.01 28.69 -5.19
N PHE A 773 -25.99 28.78 -6.04
CA PHE A 773 -26.03 29.41 -7.34
C PHE A 773 -26.58 28.44 -8.39
N SER A 774 -27.52 28.92 -9.23
CA SER A 774 -28.07 28.15 -10.34
C SER A 774 -27.24 28.38 -11.61
N CYS A 775 -26.61 27.33 -12.11
CA CYS A 775 -25.94 27.29 -13.41
C CYS A 775 -26.94 27.37 -14.57
N ASP A 776 -26.51 27.81 -15.75
CA ASP A 776 -27.42 27.93 -16.91
C ASP A 776 -27.89 26.56 -17.44
N ASN A 777 -27.13 25.50 -17.20
CA ASN A 777 -27.51 24.10 -17.44
C ASN A 777 -28.47 23.50 -16.39
N GLY A 778 -28.87 24.26 -15.36
CA GLY A 778 -29.80 23.83 -14.32
C GLY A 778 -29.17 23.10 -13.13
N ARG A 779 -27.83 23.03 -13.05
CA ARG A 779 -27.10 22.52 -11.88
C ARG A 779 -27.08 23.57 -10.75
N CYS A 780 -27.08 23.12 -9.51
CA CYS A 780 -26.99 23.97 -8.34
C CYS A 780 -25.63 23.78 -7.67
N ILE A 781 -24.82 24.83 -7.59
CA ILE A 781 -23.54 24.81 -6.89
C ILE A 781 -23.59 25.73 -5.67
N PRO A 782 -22.80 25.53 -4.61
CA PRO A 782 -22.71 26.48 -3.50
C PRO A 782 -22.37 27.90 -3.97
N MET A 783 -22.93 28.94 -3.36
CA MET A 783 -22.59 30.34 -3.70
C MET A 783 -21.10 30.70 -3.48
N THR A 784 -20.35 29.88 -2.75
CA THR A 784 -18.88 29.99 -2.59
C THR A 784 -18.12 29.60 -3.85
N TRP A 785 -18.72 28.81 -4.73
CA TRP A 785 -18.15 28.31 -5.99
C TRP A 785 -18.50 29.21 -7.19
N LYS A 786 -18.65 30.50 -6.91
CA LYS A 786 -19.02 31.50 -7.90
C LYS A 786 -17.93 32.55 -7.96
N CYS A 787 -17.25 32.67 -9.09
CA CYS A 787 -16.07 33.51 -9.25
C CYS A 787 -14.87 33.05 -8.40
N ASP A 788 -14.76 31.76 -8.09
CA ASP A 788 -13.60 31.19 -7.39
C ASP A 788 -12.51 30.69 -8.36
N GLY A 789 -12.82 30.67 -9.66
CA GLY A 789 -11.88 30.38 -10.74
C GLY A 789 -11.93 28.93 -11.22
N GLU A 790 -12.81 28.10 -10.68
CA GLU A 790 -13.07 26.72 -11.12
C GLU A 790 -14.43 26.63 -11.84
N ASN A 791 -14.58 25.69 -12.79
CA ASN A 791 -15.84 25.49 -13.54
C ASN A 791 -16.68 24.42 -12.85
N ASP A 792 -17.23 24.75 -11.70
CA ASP A 792 -18.07 23.87 -10.89
C ASP A 792 -19.44 23.62 -11.54
N CYS A 793 -19.92 24.60 -12.31
CA CYS A 793 -21.13 24.46 -13.11
C CYS A 793 -20.99 23.47 -14.27
N GLY A 794 -19.77 23.16 -14.72
CA GLY A 794 -19.49 22.32 -15.88
C GLY A 794 -19.77 22.99 -17.24
N ASP A 795 -20.52 24.09 -17.28
CA ASP A 795 -20.85 24.88 -18.48
C ASP A 795 -20.27 26.32 -18.45
N SER A 796 -19.43 26.64 -17.47
CA SER A 796 -18.76 27.94 -17.20
C SER A 796 -19.69 29.10 -16.82
N SER A 797 -20.93 28.82 -16.40
CA SER A 797 -21.89 29.86 -16.01
C SER A 797 -21.55 30.59 -14.70
N ASP A 798 -20.76 29.95 -13.85
CA ASP A 798 -20.19 30.45 -12.59
C ASP A 798 -19.02 31.43 -12.78
N GLU A 799 -18.29 31.31 -13.88
CA GLU A 799 -17.01 32.00 -14.14
C GLU A 799 -17.04 33.01 -15.31
N GLY A 800 -18.20 33.62 -15.57
CA GLY A 800 -18.39 34.53 -16.70
C GLY A 800 -17.75 35.92 -16.58
N ASP A 801 -17.97 36.78 -17.59
CA ASP A 801 -17.47 38.17 -17.67
C ASP A 801 -17.85 39.07 -16.46
N PHE A 802 -18.77 38.62 -15.60
CA PHE A 802 -19.20 39.32 -14.39
C PHE A 802 -18.21 39.19 -13.22
N CYS A 803 -17.21 38.31 -13.30
CA CYS A 803 -16.18 38.10 -12.26
C CYS A 803 -14.96 39.04 -12.39
N ALA A 804 -15.18 40.34 -12.62
CA ALA A 804 -14.13 41.30 -12.95
C ALA A 804 -13.24 41.77 -11.77
N GLU A 805 -13.69 41.61 -10.52
CA GLU A 805 -12.90 41.89 -9.31
C GLU A 805 -12.93 40.63 -8.41
N LYS A 806 -11.80 39.91 -8.34
CA LYS A 806 -11.65 38.70 -7.50
C LYS A 806 -11.65 39.08 -6.01
N THR A 807 -12.49 38.43 -5.20
CA THR A 807 -12.39 38.43 -3.73
C THR A 807 -12.14 37.01 -3.26
N CYS A 808 -10.95 36.73 -2.71
CA CYS A 808 -10.68 35.48 -2.01
C CYS A 808 -11.68 35.29 -0.85
N ALA A 809 -11.95 34.06 -0.47
CA ALA A 809 -12.80 33.79 0.70
C ALA A 809 -12.21 34.45 1.96
N TYR A 810 -13.03 34.78 2.96
CA TYR A 810 -12.58 35.55 4.14
C TYR A 810 -11.46 34.89 4.98
N PHE A 811 -11.20 33.59 4.75
CA PHE A 811 -10.18 32.78 5.42
C PHE A 811 -8.96 32.47 4.52
N GLN A 812 -8.89 33.10 3.35
CA GLN A 812 -7.80 32.95 2.39
C GLN A 812 -7.03 34.27 2.26
N PHE A 813 -5.70 34.17 2.12
CA PHE A 813 -4.79 35.26 1.87
C PHE A 813 -4.62 35.48 0.36
N SER A 814 -4.73 36.73 -0.09
CA SER A 814 -4.58 37.09 -1.49
C SER A 814 -3.14 37.50 -1.80
N CYS A 815 -2.48 36.74 -2.67
CA CYS A 815 -1.15 37.07 -3.15
C CYS A 815 -1.22 38.31 -4.06
N ALA A 816 -0.62 39.42 -3.62
CA ALA A 816 -0.83 40.74 -4.20
C ALA A 816 -0.38 40.88 -5.67
N SER A 817 0.61 40.10 -6.12
CA SER A 817 1.14 40.17 -7.48
C SER A 817 0.66 39.05 -8.41
N SER A 818 0.27 37.90 -7.85
CA SER A 818 -0.14 36.70 -8.61
C SER A 818 -1.66 36.50 -8.66
N GLY A 819 -2.42 37.17 -7.77
CA GLY A 819 -3.89 37.07 -7.72
C GLY A 819 -4.42 35.70 -7.31
N HIS A 820 -3.57 34.86 -6.71
CA HIS A 820 -3.89 33.55 -6.16
C HIS A 820 -4.36 33.68 -4.70
N CYS A 821 -5.25 32.79 -4.27
CA CYS A 821 -5.80 32.75 -2.92
C CYS A 821 -5.23 31.52 -2.21
N ILE A 822 -4.35 31.73 -1.24
CA ILE A 822 -3.80 30.64 -0.41
C ILE A 822 -4.56 30.58 0.92
N PRO A 823 -4.68 29.41 1.57
CA PRO A 823 -5.21 29.32 2.93
C PRO A 823 -4.41 30.22 3.89
N GLN A 824 -5.07 30.84 4.87
CA GLN A 824 -4.35 31.68 5.84
C GLN A 824 -3.37 30.90 6.74
N SER A 825 -3.43 29.57 6.74
CA SER A 825 -2.44 28.68 7.36
C SER A 825 -1.12 28.59 6.60
N TRP A 826 -1.09 28.97 5.32
CA TRP A 826 0.09 28.97 4.44
C TRP A 826 0.74 30.34 4.38
N VAL A 827 0.46 31.17 5.37
CA VAL A 827 1.14 32.45 5.58
C VAL A 827 2.11 32.22 6.72
N CYS A 828 3.40 32.34 6.46
CA CYS A 828 4.46 32.11 7.45
C CYS A 828 4.66 30.66 7.88
N ASP A 829 4.43 29.70 6.99
CA ASP A 829 4.75 28.29 7.24
C ASP A 829 6.14 27.88 6.74
N GLY A 830 6.86 28.81 6.11
CA GLY A 830 8.24 28.63 5.68
C GLY A 830 8.39 28.27 4.20
N ASP A 831 7.27 28.01 3.52
CA ASP A 831 7.20 27.71 2.10
C ASP A 831 6.76 28.97 1.30
N ASN A 832 7.22 29.10 0.06
CA ASN A 832 6.88 30.25 -0.80
C ASN A 832 5.69 29.90 -1.69
N ASP A 833 4.49 29.95 -1.13
CA ASP A 833 3.21 29.64 -1.77
C ASP A 833 2.69 30.78 -2.66
N CYS A 834 3.04 32.03 -2.36
CA CYS A 834 2.66 33.19 -3.19
C CYS A 834 3.59 33.44 -4.40
N PHE A 835 4.70 32.71 -4.51
CA PHE A 835 5.75 32.78 -5.54
C PHE A 835 6.49 34.13 -5.66
N ASP A 836 5.90 35.24 -5.23
CA ASP A 836 6.56 36.54 -5.02
C ASP A 836 7.09 36.71 -3.59
N ASN A 837 6.98 35.67 -2.76
CA ASN A 837 7.42 35.61 -1.37
C ASN A 837 6.66 36.59 -0.45
N ALA A 838 5.46 37.03 -0.86
CA ALA A 838 4.63 37.98 -0.13
C ALA A 838 3.93 37.36 1.10
N ASP A 839 3.66 36.07 1.06
CA ASP A 839 3.21 35.21 2.17
C ASP A 839 4.27 35.02 3.26
N GLU A 840 5.55 35.05 2.87
CA GLU A 840 6.71 34.89 3.76
C GLU A 840 7.34 36.23 4.18
N GLU A 841 6.76 37.36 3.75
CA GLU A 841 7.28 38.69 4.05
C GLU A 841 6.70 39.24 5.38
N GLY A 842 7.54 39.27 6.42
CA GLY A 842 7.19 39.87 7.72
C GLY A 842 6.68 38.90 8.78
N CYS A 843 7.05 37.63 8.69
CA CYS A 843 6.62 36.57 9.59
C CYS A 843 7.26 36.62 11.00
N PRO A 844 6.48 36.38 12.08
CA PRO A 844 7.03 36.18 13.42
C PRO A 844 7.77 34.83 13.50
N PRO A 845 8.79 34.68 14.38
CA PRO A 845 9.56 33.44 14.50
C PRO A 845 8.67 32.26 14.92
N ILE A 846 8.79 31.12 14.22
CA ILE A 846 7.97 29.92 14.49
C ILE A 846 8.09 29.47 15.95
N THR A 847 6.97 29.21 16.62
CA THR A 847 6.93 28.70 17.99
C THR A 847 6.67 27.20 17.96
N CYS A 848 7.72 26.40 18.17
CA CYS A 848 7.60 24.95 18.26
C CYS A 848 6.92 24.53 19.58
N SER A 849 6.24 23.38 19.57
CA SER A 849 5.68 22.80 20.80
C SER A 849 6.78 22.36 21.78
N ALA A 850 6.44 22.11 23.04
CA ALA A 850 7.42 21.68 24.05
C ALA A 850 8.08 20.31 23.75
N SER A 851 7.54 19.52 22.82
CA SER A 851 8.09 18.25 22.35
C SER A 851 8.88 18.35 21.04
N GLN A 852 9.16 19.58 20.58
CA GLN A 852 9.82 19.85 19.32
C GLN A 852 11.09 20.69 19.52
N PHE A 853 12.18 20.28 18.85
CA PHE A 853 13.41 21.03 18.72
C PHE A 853 13.29 22.03 17.56
N LYS A 854 13.62 23.30 17.84
CA LYS A 854 13.64 24.36 16.84
C LYS A 854 14.98 24.38 16.12
N CYS A 855 14.98 24.13 14.81
CA CYS A 855 16.18 24.26 13.99
C CYS A 855 16.71 25.71 14.05
N ASN A 856 18.02 25.86 13.92
CA ASN A 856 18.70 27.14 14.12
C ASN A 856 18.37 28.16 13.02
N ASN A 857 17.89 27.70 11.85
CA ASN A 857 17.27 28.50 10.78
C ASN A 857 15.99 29.23 11.21
N GLN A 858 15.40 28.90 12.37
CA GLN A 858 14.16 29.45 12.92
C GLN A 858 12.92 29.27 12.04
N LYS A 859 12.98 28.39 11.05
CA LYS A 859 11.91 28.12 10.07
C LYS A 859 11.34 26.70 10.17
N GLN A 860 12.04 25.79 10.85
CA GLN A 860 11.64 24.38 10.95
C GLN A 860 11.60 23.92 12.42
N CYS A 861 10.59 23.10 12.75
CA CYS A 861 10.47 22.42 14.04
C CYS A 861 10.53 20.90 13.79
N ILE A 862 11.54 20.23 14.35
CA ILE A 862 11.65 18.77 14.33
C ILE A 862 11.25 18.21 15.69
N HIS A 863 10.91 16.93 15.78
CA HIS A 863 10.62 16.32 17.08
C HIS A 863 11.91 16.27 17.94
N GLU A 864 11.82 16.42 19.26
CA GLU A 864 13.00 16.46 20.14
C GLU A 864 13.85 15.17 20.06
N SER A 865 13.26 14.04 19.65
CA SER A 865 13.96 12.77 19.40
C SER A 865 14.89 12.78 18.19
N TYR A 866 14.73 13.73 17.26
CA TYR A 866 15.54 13.87 16.03
C TYR A 866 16.74 14.81 16.22
N LYS A 867 17.00 15.22 17.46
CA LYS A 867 18.19 15.99 17.80
C LYS A 867 19.31 15.02 18.20
N CYS A 868 20.46 15.09 17.54
CA CYS A 868 21.63 14.25 17.83
C CYS A 868 21.42 12.75 17.59
N ASP A 869 20.61 12.38 16.60
CA ASP A 869 20.38 10.98 16.24
C ASP A 869 21.26 10.51 15.07
N GLY A 870 22.20 11.36 14.63
CA GLY A 870 23.19 11.06 13.60
C GLY A 870 22.65 11.19 12.17
N ILE A 871 21.44 11.70 12.00
CA ILE A 871 20.82 11.99 10.71
C ILE A 871 20.54 13.50 10.67
N THR A 872 20.79 14.12 9.52
CA THR A 872 20.47 15.54 9.32
C THR A 872 19.01 15.68 8.92
N ASP A 873 18.12 15.91 9.89
CA ASP A 873 16.70 16.17 9.72
C ASP A 873 16.39 17.68 9.63
N CYS A 874 17.22 18.54 10.25
CA CYS A 874 17.18 19.98 9.97
C CYS A 874 17.88 20.28 8.63
N GLU A 875 17.28 21.13 7.80
CA GLU A 875 17.90 21.57 6.53
C GLU A 875 19.27 22.23 6.71
N ASP A 876 19.49 22.87 7.87
CA ASP A 876 20.75 23.52 8.24
C ASP A 876 21.68 22.62 9.07
N ALA A 877 21.33 21.34 9.25
CA ALA A 877 22.04 20.35 10.07
C ALA A 877 22.27 20.80 11.53
N SER A 878 21.43 21.70 12.05
CA SER A 878 21.56 22.25 13.40
C SER A 878 21.18 21.29 14.52
N ASP A 879 20.38 20.28 14.19
CA ASP A 879 20.06 19.12 15.01
C ASP A 879 21.28 18.25 15.36
N GLU A 880 22.27 18.21 14.46
CA GLU A 880 23.51 17.42 14.62
C GLU A 880 24.71 18.26 15.10
N LEU A 881 24.54 19.58 15.24
CA LEU A 881 25.59 20.49 15.67
C LEU A 881 25.73 20.54 17.20
N GLY A 882 26.89 20.14 17.71
CA GLY A 882 27.21 20.18 19.15
C GLY A 882 26.73 18.95 19.93
N CYS A 883 26.39 17.88 19.23
CA CYS A 883 26.03 16.60 19.82
C CYS A 883 27.24 15.95 20.51
N PRO A 884 27.08 15.40 21.73
CA PRO A 884 28.14 14.64 22.37
C PRO A 884 28.46 13.44 21.48
N SER A 885 29.72 13.29 21.07
CA SER A 885 30.17 12.12 20.31
C SER A 885 30.01 10.88 21.18
N ILE A 886 28.89 10.16 21.02
CA ILE A 886 28.65 8.91 21.73
C ILE A 886 29.66 7.90 21.18
N ALA A 887 30.70 7.62 21.97
CA ALA A 887 31.53 6.45 21.75
C ALA A 887 30.62 5.20 21.88
N PRO A 888 30.91 4.10 21.17
CA PRO A 888 30.06 2.90 21.09
C PRO A 888 29.70 2.20 22.43
N ASP A 889 30.07 2.77 23.57
CA ASP A 889 29.89 2.24 24.93
C ASP A 889 29.11 3.19 25.89
N GLN A 890 28.45 4.26 25.41
CA GLN A 890 27.66 5.19 26.23
C GLN A 890 26.18 5.20 25.83
N CYS A 891 25.29 5.03 26.82
CA CYS A 891 23.84 5.12 26.65
C CYS A 891 23.39 6.59 26.60
N ALA A 892 22.35 6.90 25.82
CA ALA A 892 21.79 8.25 25.73
C ALA A 892 21.16 8.69 27.07
N ASP A 893 20.93 10.00 27.26
CA ASP A 893 20.42 10.59 28.53
C ASP A 893 19.06 10.04 29.01
N GLN A 894 18.34 9.28 28.18
CA GLN A 894 17.06 8.60 28.51
C GLN A 894 17.15 7.07 28.56
N GLN A 895 18.35 6.50 28.67
CA GLN A 895 18.59 5.06 28.71
C GLN A 895 19.37 4.66 29.97
N PHE A 896 18.96 3.56 30.61
CA PHE A 896 19.65 2.92 31.71
C PHE A 896 20.64 1.88 31.17
N LYS A 897 21.87 1.89 31.69
CA LYS A 897 22.92 0.93 31.30
C LYS A 897 22.91 -0.28 32.24
N CYS A 898 22.60 -1.46 31.72
CA CYS A 898 22.73 -2.70 32.46
C CYS A 898 24.18 -2.89 32.93
N LYS A 899 24.35 -3.23 34.22
CA LYS A 899 25.65 -3.17 34.90
C LYS A 899 26.67 -4.15 34.34
N THR A 900 26.25 -5.36 34.01
CA THR A 900 27.15 -6.44 33.57
C THR A 900 27.23 -6.56 32.05
N SER A 901 26.10 -6.44 31.34
CA SER A 901 26.04 -6.58 29.87
C SER A 901 26.40 -5.30 29.12
N GLY A 902 26.30 -4.14 29.77
CA GLY A 902 26.55 -2.83 29.14
C GLY A 902 25.49 -2.39 28.14
N ILE A 903 24.38 -3.14 28.02
CA ILE A 903 23.25 -2.84 27.12
C ILE A 903 22.44 -1.66 27.69
N CYS A 904 21.97 -0.80 26.80
CA CYS A 904 21.16 0.37 27.14
C CYS A 904 19.67 0.02 26.99
N ILE A 905 18.94 -0.06 28.10
CA ILE A 905 17.48 -0.17 28.11
C ILE A 905 16.85 1.21 28.30
N PRO A 906 15.61 1.48 27.85
CA PRO A 906 14.94 2.74 28.14
C PRO A 906 14.83 3.00 29.65
N ILE A 907 15.01 4.25 30.12
CA ILE A 907 14.97 4.54 31.57
C ILE A 907 13.62 4.23 32.23
N ARG A 908 12.55 4.10 31.43
CA ARG A 908 11.23 3.64 31.89
C ARG A 908 11.22 2.16 32.32
N TRP A 909 12.24 1.40 31.94
CA TRP A 909 12.42 -0.03 32.27
C TRP A 909 13.31 -0.21 33.52
N HIS A 910 13.70 0.89 34.16
CA HIS A 910 14.42 0.84 35.42
C HIS A 910 13.41 1.02 36.57
N CYS A 911 13.34 0.05 37.48
CA CYS A 911 12.35 -0.03 38.55
C CYS A 911 10.88 -0.15 38.08
N ASP A 912 10.60 -0.90 37.01
CA ASP A 912 9.22 -1.07 36.51
C ASP A 912 8.53 -2.37 36.96
N GLY A 913 9.21 -3.21 37.74
CA GLY A 913 8.67 -4.47 38.28
C GLY A 913 8.94 -5.69 37.39
N THR A 914 9.65 -5.51 36.27
CA THR A 914 10.13 -6.60 35.41
C THR A 914 11.67 -6.56 35.30
N PRO A 915 12.39 -7.69 35.52
CA PRO A 915 13.83 -7.74 35.33
C PRO A 915 14.16 -7.82 33.83
N ASP A 916 14.35 -6.65 33.21
CA ASP A 916 14.70 -6.50 31.79
C ASP A 916 16.22 -6.64 31.57
N CYS A 917 17.06 -6.22 32.52
CA CYS A 917 18.48 -6.56 32.45
C CYS A 917 18.69 -8.04 32.81
N GLY A 918 19.45 -8.78 31.99
CA GLY A 918 19.77 -10.20 32.27
C GLY A 918 20.55 -10.46 33.57
N ASP A 919 21.03 -9.41 34.24
CA ASP A 919 21.64 -9.46 35.58
C ASP A 919 20.75 -8.87 36.70
N GLY A 920 19.51 -8.46 36.39
CA GLY A 920 18.56 -7.80 37.29
C GLY A 920 19.07 -6.46 37.83
N SER A 921 20.02 -5.81 37.15
CA SER A 921 20.65 -4.58 37.63
C SER A 921 19.76 -3.35 37.55
N ASP A 922 18.71 -3.42 36.75
CA ASP A 922 17.59 -2.48 36.61
C ASP A 922 16.57 -2.56 37.74
N GLU A 923 16.55 -3.66 38.51
CA GLU A 923 15.65 -3.87 39.64
C GLU A 923 16.37 -4.05 40.99
N PRO A 924 17.18 -3.07 41.44
CA PRO A 924 17.79 -3.15 42.76
C PRO A 924 16.74 -3.04 43.87
N SER A 925 17.00 -3.68 45.01
CA SER A 925 16.17 -3.61 46.23
C SER A 925 15.97 -2.19 46.81
N THR A 926 16.54 -1.17 46.18
CA THR A 926 16.40 0.26 46.46
C THR A 926 15.30 0.96 45.65
N CYS A 927 14.63 0.29 44.69
CA CYS A 927 13.62 0.86 43.81
C CYS A 927 12.32 1.36 44.51
N GLY A 928 12.10 1.03 45.79
CA GLY A 928 10.88 1.41 46.52
C GLY A 928 9.68 0.51 46.17
N SER A 929 8.48 0.82 46.70
CA SER A 929 7.25 0.10 46.33
C SER A 929 6.78 0.57 44.95
N ILE A 930 6.74 -0.35 44.01
CA ILE A 930 6.26 -0.13 42.64
C ILE A 930 4.76 0.16 42.72
N ASP A 931 4.31 1.28 42.15
CA ASP A 931 2.89 1.63 42.02
C ASP A 931 2.47 1.24 40.59
N CYS A 932 1.64 0.20 40.46
CA CYS A 932 1.24 -0.31 39.15
C CYS A 932 0.44 0.77 38.38
N GLN A 933 0.61 0.85 37.06
CA GLN A 933 -0.10 1.83 36.22
C GLN A 933 -1.63 1.72 36.36
N GLU A 934 -2.37 2.81 36.09
CA GLU A 934 -3.84 2.79 36.01
C GLU A 934 -4.25 1.72 34.98
N ASN A 935 -4.79 0.58 35.47
CA ASN A 935 -5.24 -0.65 34.77
C ASN A 935 -4.47 -1.93 35.10
N TYR A 936 -3.46 -1.86 35.98
CA TYR A 936 -2.76 -3.03 36.50
C TYR A 936 -3.10 -3.26 37.99
N PHE A 937 -3.22 -4.53 38.38
CA PHE A 937 -3.36 -5.04 39.74
C PHE A 937 -1.99 -5.44 40.28
N GLN A 938 -1.70 -5.04 41.52
CA GLN A 938 -0.46 -5.38 42.20
C GLN A 938 -0.62 -6.68 43.00
N CYS A 939 0.07 -7.74 42.56
CA CYS A 939 0.15 -9.00 43.27
C CYS A 939 0.89 -8.87 44.61
N LYS A 940 0.71 -9.83 45.52
CA LYS A 940 1.39 -9.79 46.84
C LYS A 940 2.91 -9.90 46.74
N ASN A 941 3.43 -10.49 45.67
CA ASN A 941 4.86 -10.51 45.34
C ASN A 941 5.35 -9.22 44.64
N SER A 942 4.52 -8.15 44.59
CA SER A 942 4.79 -6.86 43.93
C SER A 942 4.87 -6.90 42.40
N LYS A 943 4.49 -8.02 41.75
CA LYS A 943 4.30 -8.13 40.30
C LYS A 943 3.02 -7.38 39.88
N CYS A 944 3.06 -6.67 38.75
CA CYS A 944 1.89 -6.01 38.19
C CYS A 944 1.26 -6.87 37.10
N VAL A 945 0.01 -7.32 37.28
CA VAL A 945 -0.79 -8.04 36.27
C VAL A 945 -1.92 -7.12 35.79
N TYR A 946 -2.47 -7.34 34.59
CA TYR A 946 -3.55 -6.47 34.10
C TYR A 946 -4.83 -6.70 34.94
N LYS A 947 -5.65 -5.67 35.20
CA LYS A 947 -6.90 -5.84 35.98
C LYS A 947 -7.91 -6.80 35.35
N SER A 948 -7.76 -7.13 34.07
CA SER A 948 -8.56 -8.14 33.37
C SER A 948 -8.18 -9.58 33.74
N PHE A 949 -6.97 -9.78 34.28
CA PHE A 949 -6.43 -11.07 34.75
C PHE A 949 -6.71 -11.27 36.24
N VAL A 950 -7.78 -10.66 36.75
CA VAL A 950 -8.26 -10.85 38.12
C VAL A 950 -9.55 -11.64 37.99
N CYS A 951 -9.60 -12.84 38.57
CA CYS A 951 -10.71 -13.79 38.43
C CYS A 951 -10.91 -14.36 37.01
N ASP A 952 -9.85 -14.54 36.22
CA ASP A 952 -9.91 -15.19 34.90
C ASP A 952 -9.63 -16.71 34.95
N GLY A 953 -9.23 -17.21 36.11
CA GLY A 953 -9.07 -18.63 36.41
C GLY A 953 -7.64 -19.16 36.27
N GLU A 954 -6.65 -18.31 35.94
CA GLU A 954 -5.23 -18.66 35.92
C GLU A 954 -4.44 -17.87 36.99
N ASP A 955 -3.38 -18.47 37.55
CA ASP A 955 -2.51 -17.79 38.54
C ASP A 955 -1.43 -16.98 37.80
N ASP A 956 -1.82 -15.80 37.32
CA ASP A 956 -0.95 -14.87 36.60
C ASP A 956 0.05 -14.17 37.53
N CYS A 957 -0.31 -14.03 38.81
CA CYS A 957 0.57 -13.51 39.85
C CYS A 957 1.75 -14.44 40.15
N GLY A 958 1.57 -15.75 40.07
CA GLY A 958 2.61 -16.76 40.28
C GLY A 958 3.20 -16.75 41.70
N ASP A 959 2.44 -16.23 42.67
CA ASP A 959 2.83 -16.14 44.09
C ASP A 959 2.49 -17.40 44.89
N GLY A 960 1.87 -18.39 44.25
CA GLY A 960 1.56 -19.71 44.80
C GLY A 960 0.34 -19.74 45.73
N ASP A 961 -0.24 -18.58 46.03
CA ASP A 961 -1.55 -18.43 46.68
C ASP A 961 -2.65 -17.85 45.76
N GLY A 962 -2.33 -17.51 44.51
CA GLY A 962 -3.29 -17.02 43.50
C GLY A 962 -3.95 -15.73 43.94
N SER A 963 -3.14 -14.67 44.16
CA SER A 963 -3.64 -13.41 44.72
C SER A 963 -4.70 -12.72 43.85
N ASP A 964 -4.53 -12.79 42.53
CA ASP A 964 -5.49 -12.43 41.49
C ASP A 964 -6.75 -13.31 41.47
N GLU A 965 -6.61 -14.59 41.84
CA GLU A 965 -7.69 -15.59 41.92
C GLU A 965 -8.28 -15.78 43.33
N SER A 966 -7.93 -14.89 44.26
CA SER A 966 -8.22 -15.10 45.67
C SER A 966 -9.70 -14.85 46.03
N LEU A 967 -10.18 -15.58 47.04
CA LEU A 967 -11.54 -15.41 47.61
C LEU A 967 -11.83 -14.00 48.16
N GLU A 968 -10.79 -13.17 48.33
CA GLU A 968 -10.89 -11.78 48.79
C GLU A 968 -11.52 -10.87 47.72
N HIS A 969 -11.43 -11.26 46.44
CA HIS A 969 -12.00 -10.54 45.29
C HIS A 969 -13.32 -11.14 44.77
N ALA A 970 -13.93 -12.07 45.52
CA ALA A 970 -15.19 -12.72 45.17
C ALA A 970 -15.19 -13.46 43.81
N CYS A 971 -14.05 -14.05 43.41
CA CYS A 971 -13.87 -14.90 42.22
C CYS A 971 -14.62 -16.24 42.29
N LYS A 972 -15.91 -16.23 42.62
CA LYS A 972 -16.80 -17.39 42.53
C LYS A 972 -17.86 -17.11 41.47
N ALA A 973 -18.10 -18.09 40.59
CA ALA A 973 -19.27 -18.05 39.72
C ALA A 973 -20.53 -17.82 40.59
N PRO A 974 -21.38 -16.84 40.26
CA PRO A 974 -22.62 -16.64 41.00
C PRO A 974 -23.43 -17.94 40.98
N GLU A 975 -24.09 -18.27 42.10
CA GLU A 975 -25.00 -19.41 42.10
C GLU A 975 -26.01 -19.26 40.97
N PHE A 976 -26.30 -20.33 40.24
CA PHE A 976 -27.20 -20.30 39.09
C PHE A 976 -28.59 -19.80 39.51
N VAL A 977 -28.91 -18.57 39.14
CA VAL A 977 -30.24 -17.97 39.32
C VAL A 977 -30.98 -18.04 37.99
N CYS A 978 -32.18 -18.62 38.02
CA CYS A 978 -33.04 -18.71 36.85
C CYS A 978 -33.38 -17.30 36.29
N PRO A 979 -33.43 -17.11 34.96
CA PRO A 979 -33.79 -15.84 34.33
C PRO A 979 -35.12 -15.27 34.85
N SER A 980 -35.26 -13.94 34.90
CA SER A 980 -36.48 -13.29 35.42
C SER A 980 -37.74 -13.80 34.73
N GLY A 981 -38.68 -14.35 35.52
CA GLY A 981 -39.92 -14.96 35.02
C GLY A 981 -39.90 -16.50 34.95
N THR A 982 -38.84 -17.14 35.45
CA THR A 982 -38.72 -18.61 35.51
C THR A 982 -38.38 -19.06 36.93
N TRP A 983 -38.94 -20.20 37.35
CA TRP A 983 -38.82 -20.80 38.66
C TRP A 983 -37.87 -21.99 38.62
N SER A 984 -36.99 -22.10 39.60
CA SER A 984 -36.03 -23.20 39.69
C SER A 984 -36.69 -24.46 40.24
N CYS A 985 -36.56 -25.58 39.53
CA CYS A 985 -37.05 -26.88 40.01
C CYS A 985 -36.31 -27.29 41.32
N PRO A 986 -37.02 -27.45 42.45
CA PRO A 986 -36.41 -27.81 43.72
C PRO A 986 -35.67 -29.15 43.63
N GLY A 987 -34.39 -29.17 44.00
CA GLY A 987 -33.57 -30.39 44.00
C GLY A 987 -32.91 -30.75 42.66
N ILE A 988 -33.06 -29.92 41.62
CA ILE A 988 -32.36 -30.07 40.34
C ILE A 988 -31.65 -28.75 39.99
N THR A 989 -30.33 -28.74 40.03
CA THR A 989 -29.52 -27.57 39.66
C THR A 989 -29.52 -27.36 38.14
N GLY A 990 -29.74 -26.12 37.69
CA GLY A 990 -29.65 -25.75 36.26
C GLY A 990 -30.94 -25.86 35.45
N HIS A 991 -32.07 -26.24 36.05
CA HIS A 991 -33.35 -26.41 35.33
C HIS A 991 -34.41 -25.42 35.82
N CYS A 992 -34.90 -24.58 34.90
CA CYS A 992 -35.89 -23.54 35.17
C CYS A 992 -37.15 -23.80 34.36
N VAL A 993 -38.32 -23.65 34.97
CA VAL A 993 -39.62 -23.70 34.29
C VAL A 993 -40.25 -22.30 34.30
N PRO A 994 -40.96 -21.86 33.26
CA PRO A 994 -41.68 -20.59 33.28
C PRO A 994 -42.65 -20.50 34.45
N HIS A 995 -42.81 -19.31 35.04
CA HIS A 995 -43.76 -19.10 36.15
C HIS A 995 -45.20 -19.50 35.81
N ASP A 996 -45.57 -19.43 34.52
CA ASP A 996 -46.91 -19.78 34.01
C ASP A 996 -47.18 -21.29 33.92
N LYS A 997 -46.16 -22.12 34.21
CA LYS A 997 -46.18 -23.59 34.13
C LYS A 997 -45.97 -24.26 35.49
N ILE A 998 -46.41 -23.58 36.54
CA ILE A 998 -46.35 -24.09 37.91
C ILE A 998 -47.80 -24.25 38.34
N CYS A 999 -48.17 -25.43 38.85
CA CYS A 999 -49.56 -25.75 39.19
C CYS A 999 -50.51 -25.68 37.97
N ASP A 1000 -50.07 -26.16 36.80
CA ASP A 1000 -50.84 -26.22 35.55
C ASP A 1000 -51.35 -27.64 35.20
N ASP A 1001 -51.34 -28.55 36.19
CA ASP A 1001 -51.69 -29.97 36.08
C ASP A 1001 -50.78 -30.78 35.14
N HIS A 1002 -49.63 -30.23 34.72
CA HIS A 1002 -48.64 -30.87 33.88
C HIS A 1002 -47.27 -30.97 34.58
N ILE A 1003 -46.55 -32.08 34.34
CA ILE A 1003 -45.23 -32.31 34.93
C ILE A 1003 -44.17 -31.73 33.99
N ASP A 1004 -43.74 -30.50 34.24
CA ASP A 1004 -42.71 -29.77 33.50
C ASP A 1004 -41.33 -29.81 34.20
N CYS A 1005 -41.28 -29.97 35.53
CA CYS A 1005 -40.04 -30.29 36.24
C CYS A 1005 -39.72 -31.80 36.16
N PRO A 1006 -38.45 -32.21 35.92
CA PRO A 1006 -38.10 -33.63 35.74
C PRO A 1006 -38.40 -34.54 36.94
N ASN A 1007 -38.56 -33.97 38.14
CA ASN A 1007 -38.93 -34.65 39.37
C ASN A 1007 -40.40 -34.45 39.79
N GLY A 1008 -41.21 -33.75 38.98
CA GLY A 1008 -42.60 -33.42 39.29
C GLY A 1008 -42.78 -32.53 40.51
N ALA A 1009 -41.78 -31.71 40.83
CA ALA A 1009 -41.78 -30.82 41.99
C ALA A 1009 -42.55 -29.50 41.75
N ASP A 1010 -42.94 -29.23 40.52
CA ASP A 1010 -43.80 -28.13 40.08
C ASP A 1010 -45.29 -28.36 40.36
N GLU A 1011 -45.71 -29.63 40.56
CA GLU A 1011 -47.09 -30.02 40.85
C GLU A 1011 -47.21 -30.68 42.23
N GLY A 1012 -48.15 -30.21 43.08
CA GLY A 1012 -48.32 -30.80 44.40
C GLY A 1012 -49.53 -30.29 45.20
N PRO A 1013 -49.84 -30.89 46.36
CA PRO A 1013 -51.05 -30.61 47.14
C PRO A 1013 -51.14 -29.20 47.73
N GLY A 1014 -50.11 -28.36 47.57
CA GLY A 1014 -50.11 -26.94 47.93
C GLY A 1014 -50.67 -26.00 46.85
N CYS A 1015 -50.89 -26.49 45.62
CA CYS A 1015 -51.43 -25.71 44.50
C CYS A 1015 -52.93 -25.36 44.62
N ASP A 1016 -53.66 -25.97 45.56
CA ASP A 1016 -55.11 -25.75 45.77
C ASP A 1016 -55.42 -24.72 46.89
N ALA A 1017 -54.40 -24.06 47.45
CA ALA A 1017 -54.53 -23.30 48.69
C ALA A 1017 -55.14 -21.90 48.53
N ASN A 1018 -55.26 -21.35 47.31
CA ASN A 1018 -55.87 -20.03 47.02
C ASN A 1018 -55.33 -18.88 47.89
N GLU A 1019 -54.07 -18.94 48.32
CA GLU A 1019 -53.44 -17.98 49.22
C GLU A 1019 -53.11 -16.65 48.52
N CYS A 1020 -52.94 -16.62 47.19
CA CYS A 1020 -52.66 -15.40 46.42
C CYS A 1020 -53.93 -14.60 46.02
N SER A 1021 -55.13 -15.10 46.31
CA SER A 1021 -56.40 -14.47 45.93
C SER A 1021 -56.75 -13.20 46.72
N ASN A 1022 -56.10 -12.95 47.87
CA ASN A 1022 -56.19 -11.70 48.65
C ASN A 1022 -54.90 -10.85 48.50
N SER A 1023 -54.65 -10.38 47.29
CA SER A 1023 -53.42 -9.78 46.75
C SER A 1023 -52.91 -8.46 47.35
N ARG A 1024 -53.26 -8.10 48.61
CA ARG A 1024 -52.70 -6.91 49.30
C ARG A 1024 -52.21 -7.14 50.73
N SER A 1025 -52.25 -8.37 51.25
CA SER A 1025 -51.91 -8.65 52.66
C SER A 1025 -50.67 -9.53 52.85
N VAL A 1026 -50.04 -10.02 51.78
CA VAL A 1026 -48.89 -10.96 51.86
C VAL A 1026 -47.68 -10.51 51.03
N CYS A 1027 -47.87 -9.95 49.83
CA CYS A 1027 -46.77 -9.47 48.98
C CYS A 1027 -47.01 -8.03 48.51
N SER A 1028 -45.96 -7.22 48.38
CA SER A 1028 -46.07 -5.81 47.97
C SER A 1028 -46.33 -5.59 46.47
N ASN A 1029 -45.98 -6.54 45.59
CA ASN A 1029 -46.13 -6.41 44.14
C ASN A 1029 -46.80 -7.64 43.48
N GLY A 1030 -46.09 -8.76 43.30
CA GLY A 1030 -46.61 -9.98 42.68
C GLY A 1030 -46.65 -11.17 43.64
N CYS A 1031 -47.59 -12.10 43.43
CA CYS A 1031 -47.76 -13.34 44.21
C CYS A 1031 -48.01 -14.50 43.24
N ILE A 1032 -47.21 -15.57 43.35
CA ILE A 1032 -47.32 -16.79 42.55
C ILE A 1032 -47.59 -17.95 43.50
N GLU A 1033 -48.58 -18.78 43.18
CA GLU A 1033 -48.85 -20.00 43.95
C GLU A 1033 -47.85 -21.08 43.55
N THR A 1034 -47.24 -21.71 44.55
CA THR A 1034 -46.31 -22.83 44.33
C THR A 1034 -46.74 -24.01 45.21
N PRO A 1035 -46.32 -25.24 44.91
CA PRO A 1035 -46.61 -26.40 45.75
C PRO A 1035 -46.15 -26.28 47.21
N GLY A 1036 -45.26 -25.31 47.52
CA GLY A 1036 -44.77 -24.99 48.87
C GLY A 1036 -45.42 -23.78 49.56
N GLY A 1037 -46.41 -23.13 48.94
CA GLY A 1037 -47.09 -21.92 49.44
C GLY A 1037 -46.96 -20.70 48.50
N ALA A 1038 -47.55 -19.57 48.89
CA ALA A 1038 -47.48 -18.31 48.13
C ALA A 1038 -46.06 -17.69 48.12
N LEU A 1039 -45.51 -17.45 46.92
CA LEU A 1039 -44.20 -16.84 46.70
C LEU A 1039 -44.34 -15.40 46.16
N CYS A 1040 -43.73 -14.43 46.84
CA CYS A 1040 -43.74 -13.03 46.42
C CYS A 1040 -42.69 -12.73 45.34
N THR A 1041 -43.03 -11.90 44.35
CA THR A 1041 -42.12 -11.49 43.27
C THR A 1041 -42.00 -9.96 43.14
N CYS A 1042 -40.82 -9.50 42.71
CA CYS A 1042 -40.50 -8.08 42.49
C CYS A 1042 -40.37 -7.72 41.00
N PRO A 1043 -40.65 -6.46 40.63
CA PRO A 1043 -40.34 -5.92 39.30
C PRO A 1043 -38.84 -5.90 39.01
N LYS A 1044 -38.45 -5.81 37.72
CA LYS A 1044 -37.05 -5.65 37.29
C LYS A 1044 -36.39 -4.43 37.96
N GLY A 1045 -35.16 -4.59 38.42
CA GLY A 1045 -34.40 -3.56 39.15
C GLY A 1045 -34.67 -3.51 40.67
N GLU A 1046 -35.48 -4.44 41.21
CA GLU A 1046 -35.77 -4.53 42.65
C GLU A 1046 -35.60 -5.97 43.16
N VAL A 1047 -35.06 -6.12 44.37
CA VAL A 1047 -34.89 -7.39 45.07
C VAL A 1047 -35.85 -7.51 46.26
N LEU A 1048 -36.34 -8.72 46.50
CA LEU A 1048 -37.30 -9.00 47.56
C LEU A 1048 -36.58 -9.08 48.92
N ASN A 1049 -36.98 -8.24 49.87
CA ASN A 1049 -36.51 -8.31 51.26
C ASN A 1049 -37.69 -8.66 52.17
N GLY A 1050 -37.85 -9.96 52.43
CA GLY A 1050 -39.02 -10.50 53.14
C GLY A 1050 -40.27 -10.47 52.26
N THR A 1051 -41.14 -9.47 52.45
CA THR A 1051 -42.40 -9.30 51.70
C THR A 1051 -42.49 -7.98 50.93
N GLU A 1052 -41.46 -7.12 51.01
CA GLU A 1052 -41.37 -5.83 50.32
C GLU A 1052 -40.22 -5.82 49.31
N CYS A 1053 -40.41 -5.13 48.18
CA CYS A 1053 -39.39 -4.96 47.15
C CYS A 1053 -38.54 -3.73 47.45
N MET A 1054 -37.22 -3.92 47.47
CA MET A 1054 -36.23 -2.86 47.61
C MET A 1054 -35.44 -2.68 46.32
N ASP A 1055 -34.99 -1.45 46.07
CA ASP A 1055 -34.15 -1.10 44.94
C ASP A 1055 -32.83 -1.90 44.95
N LEU A 1056 -32.47 -2.48 43.81
CA LEU A 1056 -31.16 -3.12 43.64
C LEU A 1056 -30.13 -2.03 43.33
N ASP A 1057 -29.02 -1.99 44.06
CA ASP A 1057 -27.92 -1.08 43.73
C ASP A 1057 -26.98 -1.76 42.73
N GLU A 1058 -27.22 -1.56 41.43
CA GLU A 1058 -26.42 -2.19 40.39
C GLU A 1058 -24.98 -1.63 40.31
N CYS A 1059 -24.72 -0.45 40.87
CA CYS A 1059 -23.38 0.14 40.91
C CYS A 1059 -22.47 -0.48 41.99
N ALA A 1060 -23.02 -1.31 42.89
CA ALA A 1060 -22.23 -2.03 43.87
C ALA A 1060 -21.40 -3.19 43.26
N VAL A 1061 -21.73 -3.62 42.04
CA VAL A 1061 -21.01 -4.68 41.30
C VAL A 1061 -20.03 -4.04 40.31
N PRO A 1062 -18.71 -4.32 40.40
CA PRO A 1062 -17.73 -3.80 39.45
C PRO A 1062 -18.01 -4.27 38.02
N GLY A 1063 -17.92 -3.37 37.02
CA GLY A 1063 -18.04 -3.71 35.59
C GLY A 1063 -19.35 -3.34 34.89
N MET A 1064 -20.35 -2.78 35.60
CA MET A 1064 -21.63 -2.38 34.98
C MET A 1064 -21.54 -1.09 34.16
N CYS A 1065 -20.65 -0.15 34.52
CA CYS A 1065 -20.30 1.02 33.73
C CYS A 1065 -18.80 1.06 33.48
N SER A 1066 -18.40 1.59 32.33
CA SER A 1066 -17.01 1.74 31.90
C SER A 1066 -16.24 2.85 32.62
N GLN A 1067 -16.92 3.91 33.08
CA GLN A 1067 -16.27 5.04 33.78
C GLN A 1067 -16.98 5.40 35.10
N ILE A 1068 -18.10 6.13 35.05
CA ILE A 1068 -18.83 6.57 36.26
C ILE A 1068 -20.21 5.90 36.30
N CYS A 1069 -20.56 5.22 37.39
CA CYS A 1069 -21.87 4.62 37.63
C CYS A 1069 -22.64 5.38 38.72
N THR A 1070 -23.87 5.78 38.43
CA THR A 1070 -24.77 6.42 39.40
C THR A 1070 -26.04 5.58 39.54
N ASN A 1071 -26.28 5.03 40.73
CA ASN A 1071 -27.48 4.23 41.00
C ASN A 1071 -28.73 5.11 41.06
N VAL A 1072 -29.83 4.69 40.44
CA VAL A 1072 -31.13 5.36 40.45
C VAL A 1072 -32.24 4.36 40.78
N LYS A 1073 -33.38 4.85 41.24
CA LYS A 1073 -34.46 3.95 41.63
C LYS A 1073 -34.96 3.11 40.43
N LYS A 1074 -34.73 1.80 40.49
CA LYS A 1074 -35.02 0.69 39.55
C LYS A 1074 -34.03 0.52 38.40
N SER A 1075 -32.89 1.22 38.40
CA SER A 1075 -31.90 1.21 37.31
C SER A 1075 -30.59 1.90 37.69
N TYR A 1076 -29.58 1.91 36.83
CA TYR A 1076 -28.39 2.75 36.98
C TYR A 1076 -28.17 3.66 35.74
N ILE A 1077 -27.35 4.70 35.90
CA ILE A 1077 -26.92 5.63 34.84
C ILE A 1077 -25.40 5.64 34.76
N CYS A 1078 -24.85 5.41 33.57
CA CYS A 1078 -23.43 5.57 33.30
C CYS A 1078 -23.13 6.97 32.73
N SER A 1079 -22.02 7.59 33.15
CA SER A 1079 -21.54 8.86 32.59
C SER A 1079 -20.03 8.85 32.35
N CYS A 1080 -19.58 9.72 31.44
CA CYS A 1080 -18.17 9.88 31.07
C CYS A 1080 -17.51 11.06 31.80
N VAL A 1081 -16.18 11.01 31.90
CA VAL A 1081 -15.35 12.18 32.24
C VAL A 1081 -15.15 13.10 31.01
N ASP A 1082 -14.84 14.38 31.25
CA ASP A 1082 -14.68 15.40 30.19
C ASP A 1082 -13.69 14.94 29.10
N GLY A 1083 -14.11 15.06 27.83
CA GLY A 1083 -13.32 14.65 26.66
C GLY A 1083 -13.71 13.28 26.09
N TYR A 1084 -14.73 12.61 26.62
CA TYR A 1084 -15.23 11.33 26.12
C TYR A 1084 -16.75 11.36 25.93
N GLU A 1085 -17.27 10.74 24.87
CA GLU A 1085 -18.71 10.61 24.61
C GLU A 1085 -19.21 9.18 24.87
N LEU A 1086 -20.40 9.08 25.47
CA LEU A 1086 -21.04 7.82 25.83
C LEU A 1086 -21.69 7.19 24.59
N GLU A 1087 -21.19 6.04 24.13
CA GLU A 1087 -21.76 5.28 23.01
C GLU A 1087 -22.65 4.16 23.57
N GLY A 1088 -23.97 4.40 23.57
CA GLY A 1088 -24.95 3.52 24.24
C GLY A 1088 -24.98 3.69 25.76
N ASN A 1089 -25.56 2.74 26.49
CA ASN A 1089 -25.73 2.85 27.96
C ASN A 1089 -24.49 2.40 28.78
N THR A 1090 -23.45 1.83 28.16
CA THR A 1090 -22.31 1.23 28.91
C THR A 1090 -20.91 1.43 28.29
N SER A 1091 -20.79 1.87 27.03
CA SER A 1091 -19.50 1.92 26.30
C SER A 1091 -19.07 3.35 25.97
N VAL A 1092 -17.76 3.59 25.78
CA VAL A 1092 -17.19 4.94 25.59
C VAL A 1092 -16.25 4.95 24.39
N ARG A 1093 -16.27 6.03 23.60
CA ARG A 1093 -15.25 6.36 22.59
C ARG A 1093 -14.44 7.61 22.99
N PRO A 1094 -13.16 7.67 22.60
CA PRO A 1094 -12.36 8.90 22.71
C PRO A 1094 -12.85 9.99 21.75
#